data_AF-A0A4R1S0K1-F1
#
_entry.id   AF-A0A4R1S0K1-F1
#
_cell.length_a   1.000
_cell.length_b   1.000
_cell.length_c   1.000
_cell.angle_alpha   90.00
_cell.angle_beta   90.00
_cell.angle_gamma   90.00
#
_symmetry.space_group_name_H-M   'P 1'
#
loop_
_entity.id
_entity.type
_entity.pdbx_description
1 polymer ?
#
loop_
_entity_poly.entity_id
_entity_poly.type
_entity_poly.pdbx_seq_one_letter_code
_entity_poly.pdbx_strand_id
1 'polypeptide(L)'
;MDLNTLLKEFITSIDLEIATRKQKAKIRPLTIKDGEKALSDSNGNIYRFFEFSYNVFPDSPAEVTLINGKMNKEGRKYNATIIGVDDDVLSLYISGEDLPDIINKALLIIDDTKLLEGVKNTVCKIKDRAENPPKDLANALFGIRQIRTKLSDYNDIPPQFNASQCETVKKALGSDATYIWGPPGTGKSVTLSFIADILVKKGSSILIAAHTNEAVDNLMEKLIDTFSKEAIEAGQIIRWRVTRSEKIQPITPGYIMLEKKSQISRRINELRKEKDDLSTRRLQLQKEYEEDYKKLQVLRKKHDQYQTCQRQYDWAINELKTIELEIAKVENEISSLKNWLINYDRSFFVNQLIRKHQRETFELALSQKLELTINLGIQKEKAIARCREENELLTKAKAEYEQYAETLNSEGITKAKLNGNLEAIAKLSDDLKRTSSEIIDLERELEGNKNFEYELLKNARVMGTTLTSATLNTQLRERTFDVVIVDEVSMAPCPSLYTTCALAKKKAILCGDFYQLSPIAENKNAEWLSKSIFDKLGIIRKIVSGQNLTELTILDTQFRCHPRVANSIIDIVYHGKLKNGYEETHPNFDAQCLEPYANEACILVDLSRICTSSTPWCETKGGSWVNLNSAKLTINLTQQALISGVKSVGIITPYREQARHIKKNIKQLNKLYPNSKVEASTVHRYQGREMKLIIFDLVDCYPKKLLAPFLSQGHGSESMRLINVATTRAIGKLIVIANVDYIEQKLRDNKNAILYQWIQYLKTQRHVYINSISELEYFAM
;
A
#
# COMPACT_ATOMS: atom_id res chain seq x y z
N MET A 1 -0.02 36.83 -21.99
CA MET A 1 -1.34 36.25 -21.71
C MET A 1 -1.56 36.33 -20.21
N ASP A 2 -2.73 36.75 -19.74
CA ASP A 2 -3.06 36.74 -18.31
C ASP A 2 -3.72 35.42 -17.88
N LEU A 3 -3.87 35.21 -16.56
CA LEU A 3 -4.44 33.99 -16.02
C LEU A 3 -5.90 33.74 -16.47
N ASN A 4 -6.74 34.77 -16.46
CA ASN A 4 -8.16 34.60 -16.80
C ASN A 4 -8.34 34.20 -18.26
N THR A 5 -7.50 34.74 -19.15
CA THR A 5 -7.47 34.39 -20.57
C THR A 5 -7.03 32.94 -20.75
N LEU A 6 -5.95 32.52 -20.08
CA LEU A 6 -5.46 31.13 -20.14
C LEU A 6 -6.54 30.13 -19.71
N LEU A 7 -7.20 30.36 -18.56
CA LEU A 7 -8.22 29.45 -18.05
C LEU A 7 -9.47 29.41 -18.95
N LYS A 8 -9.84 30.53 -19.59
CA LYS A 8 -10.91 30.54 -20.60
C LYS A 8 -10.53 29.70 -21.83
N GLU A 9 -9.31 29.85 -22.34
CA GLU A 9 -8.86 29.07 -23.51
C GLU A 9 -8.76 27.56 -23.20
N PHE A 10 -8.40 27.18 -21.97
CA PHE A 10 -8.50 25.79 -21.52
C PHE A 10 -9.93 25.27 -21.59
N ILE A 11 -10.89 26.02 -21.02
CA ILE A 11 -12.31 25.63 -21.03
C ILE A 11 -12.81 25.48 -22.47
N THR A 12 -12.51 26.45 -23.34
CA THR A 12 -12.90 26.39 -24.76
C THR A 12 -12.29 25.18 -25.47
N SER A 13 -11.01 24.88 -25.24
CA SER A 13 -10.36 23.71 -25.84
C SER A 13 -11.01 22.40 -25.37
N ILE A 14 -11.35 22.31 -24.08
CA ILE A 14 -12.05 21.15 -23.52
C ILE A 14 -13.44 20.99 -24.12
N ASP A 15 -14.20 22.07 -24.26
CA ASP A 15 -15.54 22.04 -24.86
C ASP A 15 -15.52 21.60 -26.33
N LEU A 16 -14.53 22.05 -27.10
CA LEU A 16 -14.31 21.64 -28.48
C LEU A 16 -14.02 20.13 -28.61
N GLU A 17 -13.22 19.58 -27.71
CA GLU A 17 -12.91 18.14 -27.68
C GLU A 17 -14.13 17.32 -27.25
N ILE A 18 -14.84 17.74 -26.20
CA ILE A 18 -16.08 17.08 -25.74
C ILE A 18 -17.12 17.05 -26.87
N ALA A 19 -17.36 18.17 -27.54
CA ALA A 19 -18.31 18.26 -28.64
C ALA A 19 -17.94 17.29 -29.79
N THR A 20 -16.65 17.20 -30.12
CA THR A 20 -16.14 16.31 -31.17
C THR A 20 -16.33 14.84 -30.81
N ARG A 21 -16.02 14.46 -29.57
CA ARG A 21 -16.21 13.10 -29.08
C ARG A 21 -17.68 12.72 -29.03
N LYS A 22 -18.57 13.61 -28.55
CA LYS A 22 -20.02 13.38 -28.53
C LYS A 22 -20.60 13.17 -29.94
N GLN A 23 -20.11 13.89 -30.95
CA GLN A 23 -20.55 13.72 -32.35
C GLN A 23 -20.11 12.36 -32.95
N LYS A 24 -18.92 11.86 -32.61
CA LYS A 24 -18.40 10.58 -33.11
C LYS A 24 -18.83 9.37 -32.28
N ALA A 25 -19.19 9.57 -31.02
CA ALA A 25 -19.58 8.51 -30.09
C ALA A 25 -20.93 7.90 -30.50
N LYS A 26 -20.90 6.93 -31.42
CA LYS A 26 -21.82 5.80 -31.30
C LYS A 26 -21.37 5.06 -30.05
N ILE A 27 -21.97 5.36 -28.88
CA ILE A 27 -21.72 4.66 -27.61
C ILE A 27 -22.06 3.18 -27.84
N ARG A 28 -21.07 2.42 -28.28
CA ARG A 28 -21.18 0.98 -28.51
C ARG A 28 -20.57 0.30 -27.29
N PRO A 29 -21.36 -0.40 -26.46
CA PRO A 29 -20.81 -1.15 -25.36
C PRO A 29 -19.78 -2.16 -25.89
N LEU A 30 -18.58 -2.10 -25.34
CA LEU A 30 -17.49 -3.00 -25.66
C LEU A 30 -17.72 -4.31 -24.90
N THR A 31 -17.76 -5.43 -25.60
CA THR A 31 -17.80 -6.73 -24.92
C THR A 31 -16.39 -7.07 -24.46
N ILE A 32 -16.23 -7.27 -23.16
CA ILE A 32 -15.02 -7.79 -22.51
C ILE A 32 -15.31 -9.19 -21.96
N LYS A 33 -14.30 -10.06 -21.94
CA LYS A 33 -14.43 -11.48 -21.58
C LYS A 33 -13.30 -11.92 -20.67
N ASP A 34 -13.53 -13.03 -19.98
CA ASP A 34 -12.53 -13.76 -19.21
C ASP A 34 -11.78 -12.86 -18.21
N GLY A 35 -12.55 -12.04 -17.48
CA GLY A 35 -12.02 -11.12 -16.48
C GLY A 35 -11.58 -11.87 -15.24
N GLU A 36 -10.30 -11.80 -14.88
CA GLU A 36 -9.76 -12.40 -13.66
C GLU A 36 -9.54 -11.35 -12.59
N LYS A 37 -10.00 -11.62 -11.36
CA LYS A 37 -9.76 -10.76 -10.21
C LYS A 37 -8.27 -10.82 -9.83
N ALA A 38 -7.61 -9.68 -9.82
CA ALA A 38 -6.18 -9.55 -9.51
C ALA A 38 -5.95 -9.10 -8.06
N LEU A 39 -6.71 -8.12 -7.58
CA LEU A 39 -6.59 -7.50 -6.27
C LEU A 39 -7.97 -7.01 -5.81
N SER A 40 -8.17 -6.89 -4.50
CA SER A 40 -9.39 -6.34 -3.90
C SER A 40 -9.03 -5.38 -2.78
N ASP A 41 -9.82 -4.32 -2.63
CA ASP A 41 -9.82 -3.47 -1.43
C ASP A 41 -11.23 -3.47 -0.80
N SER A 42 -11.48 -2.63 0.21
CA SER A 42 -12.78 -2.59 0.88
C SER A 42 -13.91 -2.05 0.01
N ASN A 43 -13.61 -1.36 -1.09
CA ASN A 43 -14.60 -0.61 -1.87
C ASN A 43 -14.77 -1.17 -3.30
N GLY A 44 -13.91 -2.10 -3.72
CA GLY A 44 -13.95 -2.68 -5.05
C GLY A 44 -12.86 -3.70 -5.34
N ASN A 45 -12.82 -4.08 -6.61
CA ASN A 45 -12.02 -5.18 -7.10
C ASN A 45 -11.33 -4.79 -8.40
N ILE A 46 -10.04 -5.13 -8.54
CA ILE A 46 -9.32 -5.01 -9.80
C ILE A 46 -9.53 -6.29 -10.61
N TYR A 47 -10.03 -6.12 -11.83
CA TYR A 47 -10.12 -7.18 -12.81
C TYR A 47 -9.16 -6.94 -13.98
N ARG A 48 -8.62 -8.03 -14.51
CA ARG A 48 -7.84 -8.07 -15.75
C ARG A 48 -8.67 -8.79 -16.81
N PHE A 49 -9.05 -8.08 -17.85
CA PHE A 49 -9.75 -8.62 -19.01
C PHE A 49 -8.78 -8.74 -20.18
N PHE A 50 -8.74 -9.92 -20.79
CA PHE A 50 -7.82 -10.21 -21.88
C PHE A 50 -8.42 -9.85 -23.25
N GLU A 51 -7.55 -9.68 -24.26
CA GLU A 51 -7.91 -9.39 -25.65
C GLU A 51 -8.61 -8.04 -25.90
N PHE A 52 -8.33 -7.04 -25.06
CA PHE A 52 -8.83 -5.67 -25.20
C PHE A 52 -7.99 -4.81 -26.16
N SER A 53 -8.58 -4.39 -27.28
CA SER A 53 -7.85 -3.71 -28.36
C SER A 53 -8.19 -2.23 -28.58
N TYR A 54 -8.88 -1.59 -27.64
CA TYR A 54 -9.25 -0.17 -27.72
C TYR A 54 -8.23 0.71 -26.99
N ASN A 55 -8.00 1.92 -27.52
CA ASN A 55 -7.23 2.94 -26.80
C ASN A 55 -8.16 3.58 -25.77
N VAL A 56 -7.74 3.56 -24.52
CA VAL A 56 -8.50 4.11 -23.40
C VAL A 56 -7.54 4.89 -22.53
N PHE A 57 -8.01 5.98 -21.93
CA PHE A 57 -7.18 6.78 -21.04
C PHE A 57 -7.17 6.16 -19.64
N PRO A 58 -6.00 6.11 -18.97
CA PRO A 58 -5.97 5.80 -17.55
C PRO A 58 -6.89 6.75 -16.78
N ASP A 59 -7.54 6.22 -15.77
CA ASP A 59 -8.52 6.89 -14.91
C ASP A 59 -9.84 7.29 -15.59
N SER A 60 -10.08 6.87 -16.85
CA SER A 60 -11.38 7.07 -17.50
C SER A 60 -12.50 6.39 -16.71
N PRO A 61 -13.57 7.11 -16.34
CA PRO A 61 -14.77 6.53 -15.79
C PRO A 61 -15.42 5.58 -16.79
N ALA A 62 -15.87 4.43 -16.30
CA ALA A 62 -16.56 3.43 -17.08
C ALA A 62 -17.74 2.85 -16.31
N GLU A 63 -18.65 2.23 -17.03
CA GLU A 63 -19.72 1.41 -16.49
C GLU A 63 -19.52 -0.02 -16.98
N VAL A 64 -19.54 -0.98 -16.05
CA VAL A 64 -19.44 -2.40 -16.36
C VAL A 64 -20.79 -3.04 -16.05
N THR A 65 -21.38 -3.71 -17.04
CA THR A 65 -22.58 -4.52 -16.86
C THR A 65 -22.19 -5.99 -16.98
N LEU A 66 -22.31 -6.76 -15.89
CA LEU A 66 -22.01 -8.20 -15.92
C LEU A 66 -23.10 -8.94 -16.69
N ILE A 67 -22.70 -9.86 -17.59
CA ILE A 67 -23.65 -10.68 -18.36
C ILE A 67 -23.62 -12.10 -17.78
N ASN A 68 -24.61 -12.43 -16.94
CA ASN A 68 -24.84 -13.81 -16.51
C ASN A 68 -25.59 -14.58 -17.61
N GLY A 69 -25.20 -15.84 -17.84
CA GLY A 69 -25.64 -16.66 -18.97
C GLY A 69 -27.17 -16.76 -19.18
N LYS A 70 -27.54 -16.97 -20.45
CA LYS A 70 -28.88 -17.09 -21.07
C LYS A 70 -29.93 -16.04 -20.65
N MET A 71 -30.01 -14.99 -21.47
CA MET A 71 -31.19 -14.14 -21.70
C MET A 71 -31.77 -13.38 -20.50
N ASN A 72 -30.95 -12.79 -19.63
CA ASN A 72 -31.38 -11.65 -18.83
C ASN A 72 -30.72 -10.37 -19.37
N LYS A 73 -31.55 -9.49 -19.96
CA LYS A 73 -31.15 -8.17 -20.48
C LYS A 73 -30.90 -7.13 -19.38
N GLU A 74 -31.07 -7.49 -18.11
CA GLU A 74 -30.85 -6.63 -16.95
C GLU A 74 -29.68 -7.16 -16.10
N GLY A 75 -28.46 -7.03 -16.64
CA GLY A 75 -27.25 -7.23 -15.85
C GLY A 75 -27.09 -6.10 -14.82
N ARG A 76 -26.62 -6.41 -13.61
CA ARG A 76 -26.28 -5.39 -12.61
C ARG A 76 -25.14 -4.52 -13.13
N LYS A 77 -25.32 -3.20 -13.04
CA LYS A 77 -24.35 -2.19 -13.46
C LYS A 77 -23.45 -1.83 -12.29
N TYR A 78 -22.17 -1.71 -12.57
CA TYR A 78 -21.15 -1.33 -11.62
C TYR A 78 -20.37 -0.14 -12.17
N ASN A 79 -20.07 0.82 -11.29
CA ASN A 79 -19.11 1.86 -11.64
C ASN A 79 -17.73 1.22 -11.74
N ALA A 80 -16.99 1.61 -12.76
CA ALA A 80 -15.64 1.16 -12.98
C ALA A 80 -14.73 2.34 -13.31
N THR A 81 -13.44 2.17 -13.06
CA THR A 81 -12.40 3.10 -13.46
C THR A 81 -11.33 2.31 -14.22
N ILE A 82 -10.95 2.82 -15.38
CA ILE A 82 -9.89 2.21 -16.17
C ILE A 82 -8.55 2.47 -15.47
N ILE A 83 -7.85 1.42 -15.05
CA ILE A 83 -6.50 1.55 -14.48
C ILE A 83 -5.48 1.69 -15.62
N GLY A 84 -5.66 0.91 -16.68
CA GLY A 84 -4.79 0.95 -17.85
C GLY A 84 -5.02 -0.24 -18.78
N VAL A 85 -4.38 -0.21 -19.95
CA VAL A 85 -4.37 -1.30 -20.92
C VAL A 85 -2.94 -1.56 -21.34
N ASP A 86 -2.44 -2.77 -21.10
CA ASP A 86 -1.15 -3.23 -21.60
C ASP A 86 -1.30 -4.60 -22.26
N ASP A 87 -0.69 -4.81 -23.42
CA ASP A 87 -0.65 -6.14 -24.07
C ASP A 87 -2.03 -6.78 -24.29
N ASP A 88 -3.01 -5.93 -24.62
CA ASP A 88 -4.43 -6.27 -24.73
C ASP A 88 -5.07 -6.75 -23.42
N VAL A 89 -4.45 -6.48 -22.27
CA VAL A 89 -5.01 -6.71 -20.94
C VAL A 89 -5.51 -5.39 -20.39
N LEU A 90 -6.83 -5.25 -20.35
CA LEU A 90 -7.52 -4.14 -19.70
C LEU A 90 -7.59 -4.41 -18.20
N SER A 91 -7.02 -3.50 -17.41
CA SER A 91 -7.22 -3.48 -15.96
C SER A 91 -8.34 -2.49 -15.61
N LEU A 92 -9.38 -2.99 -14.95
CA LEU A 92 -10.51 -2.21 -14.46
C LEU A 92 -10.57 -2.33 -12.95
N TYR A 93 -10.66 -1.20 -12.26
CA TYR A 93 -11.18 -1.17 -10.90
C TYR A 93 -12.71 -1.13 -11.00
N ILE A 94 -13.41 -2.11 -10.43
CA ILE A 94 -14.87 -2.19 -10.41
C ILE A 94 -15.32 -2.05 -8.96
N SER A 95 -16.13 -1.04 -8.67
CA SER A 95 -16.62 -0.78 -7.31
C SER A 95 -17.69 -1.81 -6.91
N GLY A 96 -17.59 -2.37 -5.71
CA GLY A 96 -18.54 -3.34 -5.16
C GLY A 96 -17.86 -4.50 -4.41
N GLU A 97 -18.47 -4.95 -3.31
CA GLU A 97 -17.91 -5.94 -2.37
C GLU A 97 -18.12 -7.40 -2.84
N ASP A 98 -19.28 -7.73 -3.44
CA ASP A 98 -19.62 -9.08 -3.92
C ASP A 98 -19.45 -9.24 -5.44
N LEU A 99 -18.21 -9.23 -5.92
CA LEU A 99 -17.90 -9.53 -7.32
C LEU A 99 -17.20 -10.90 -7.45
N PRO A 100 -17.58 -11.76 -8.42
CA PRO A 100 -17.03 -13.10 -8.56
C PRO A 100 -15.56 -13.07 -8.97
N ASP A 101 -14.75 -14.06 -8.60
CA ASP A 101 -13.32 -14.08 -8.95
C ASP A 101 -13.07 -14.12 -10.47
N ILE A 102 -14.04 -14.65 -11.23
CA ILE A 102 -14.00 -14.71 -12.68
C ILE A 102 -15.28 -14.07 -13.27
N ILE A 103 -15.09 -13.11 -14.18
CA ILE A 103 -16.13 -12.49 -14.99
C ILE A 103 -16.03 -13.03 -16.42
N ASN A 104 -16.81 -14.06 -16.74
CA ASN A 104 -16.79 -14.68 -18.08
C ASN A 104 -17.09 -13.68 -19.21
N LYS A 105 -18.04 -12.76 -18.98
CA LYS A 105 -18.44 -11.77 -19.99
C LYS A 105 -19.07 -10.54 -19.33
N ALA A 106 -18.69 -9.36 -19.79
CA ALA A 106 -19.29 -8.09 -19.40
C ALA A 106 -19.38 -7.10 -20.58
N LEU A 107 -20.28 -6.13 -20.46
CA LEU A 107 -20.33 -4.96 -21.33
C LEU A 107 -19.66 -3.78 -20.62
N LEU A 108 -18.69 -3.19 -21.29
CA LEU A 108 -17.98 -2.00 -20.86
C LEU A 108 -18.45 -0.80 -21.67
N ILE A 109 -18.98 0.20 -20.99
CA ILE A 109 -19.25 1.52 -21.57
C ILE A 109 -18.23 2.48 -20.99
N ILE A 110 -17.46 3.12 -21.87
CA ILE A 110 -16.44 4.09 -21.48
C ILE A 110 -16.99 5.48 -21.77
N ASP A 111 -16.97 6.35 -20.77
CA ASP A 111 -17.36 7.74 -20.91
C ASP A 111 -16.12 8.63 -20.81
N ASP A 112 -15.37 8.71 -21.91
CA ASP A 112 -14.18 9.56 -21.98
C ASP A 112 -14.52 11.06 -21.89
N THR A 113 -15.80 11.43 -22.03
CA THR A 113 -16.21 12.84 -21.90
C THR A 113 -16.32 13.27 -20.44
N LYS A 114 -16.69 12.38 -19.51
CA LYS A 114 -16.72 12.67 -18.07
C LYS A 114 -15.36 13.08 -17.51
N LEU A 115 -14.27 12.49 -18.01
CA LEU A 115 -12.92 12.87 -17.59
C LEU A 115 -12.63 14.32 -17.98
N LEU A 116 -12.91 14.68 -19.24
CA LEU A 116 -12.76 16.05 -19.74
C LEU A 116 -13.68 17.04 -19.00
N GLU A 117 -14.93 16.65 -18.72
CA GLU A 117 -15.86 17.43 -17.92
C GLU A 117 -15.32 17.64 -16.48
N GLY A 118 -14.72 16.62 -15.87
CA GLY A 118 -14.06 16.73 -14.57
C GLY A 118 -12.85 17.68 -14.58
N VAL A 119 -12.03 17.63 -15.63
CA VAL A 119 -10.91 18.57 -15.81
C VAL A 119 -11.44 19.99 -15.99
N LYS A 120 -12.47 20.18 -16.82
CA LYS A 120 -13.15 21.48 -17.01
C LYS A 120 -13.69 22.00 -15.69
N ASN A 121 -14.39 21.18 -14.91
CA ASN A 121 -14.93 21.56 -13.61
C ASN A 121 -13.82 22.04 -12.66
N THR A 122 -12.67 21.37 -12.65
CA THR A 122 -11.51 21.76 -11.85
C THR A 122 -10.94 23.11 -12.29
N VAL A 123 -10.78 23.31 -13.61
CA VAL A 123 -10.35 24.60 -14.18
C VAL A 123 -11.34 25.72 -13.82
N CYS A 124 -12.65 25.46 -13.91
CA CYS A 124 -13.69 26.41 -13.50
C CYS A 124 -13.59 26.74 -12.00
N LYS A 125 -13.41 25.75 -11.12
CA LYS A 125 -13.24 26.00 -9.68
C LYS A 125 -12.06 26.92 -9.38
N ILE A 126 -10.92 26.73 -10.07
CA ILE A 126 -9.75 27.62 -9.93
C ILE A 126 -10.07 29.03 -10.45
N LYS A 127 -10.72 29.12 -11.61
CA LYS A 127 -11.10 30.39 -12.25
C LYS A 127 -12.07 31.19 -11.36
N ASP A 128 -13.08 30.52 -10.82
CA ASP A 128 -14.16 31.11 -10.01
C ASP A 128 -13.76 31.23 -8.52
N ARG A 129 -12.52 30.86 -8.17
CA ARG A 129 -11.95 30.88 -6.81
C ARG A 129 -12.66 29.98 -5.79
N ALA A 130 -13.53 29.08 -6.25
CA ALA A 130 -14.08 28.00 -5.42
C ALA A 130 -12.98 27.03 -4.96
N GLU A 131 -11.89 26.92 -5.73
CA GLU A 131 -10.63 26.33 -5.32
C GLU A 131 -9.52 27.37 -5.52
N ASN A 132 -8.66 27.56 -4.53
CA ASN A 132 -7.62 28.60 -4.60
C ASN A 132 -6.23 28.04 -4.25
N PRO A 133 -5.67 27.17 -5.13
CA PRO A 133 -4.31 26.66 -4.93
C PRO A 133 -3.26 27.77 -5.11
N PRO A 134 -2.01 27.58 -4.63
CA PRO A 134 -0.96 28.60 -4.69
C PRO A 134 -0.71 29.20 -6.08
N LYS A 135 -0.82 28.39 -7.14
CA LYS A 135 -0.81 28.73 -8.58
C LYS A 135 0.35 29.56 -9.13
N ASP A 136 1.19 30.19 -8.31
CA ASP A 136 2.30 31.05 -8.73
C ASP A 136 3.31 30.31 -9.63
N LEU A 137 3.65 29.08 -9.28
CA LEU A 137 4.57 28.26 -10.09
C LEU A 137 3.93 27.74 -11.37
N ALA A 138 2.62 27.46 -11.37
CA ALA A 138 1.88 27.17 -12.60
C ALA A 138 1.83 28.41 -13.52
N ASN A 139 1.60 29.60 -12.97
CA ASN A 139 1.68 30.85 -13.72
C ASN A 139 3.07 31.06 -14.34
N ALA A 140 4.13 30.72 -13.61
CA ALA A 140 5.50 30.81 -14.13
C ALA A 140 5.72 29.82 -15.28
N LEU A 141 5.32 28.56 -15.09
CA LEU A 141 5.44 27.48 -16.08
C LEU A 141 4.55 27.65 -17.33
N PHE A 142 3.56 28.55 -17.29
CA PHE A 142 2.69 28.86 -18.41
C PHE A 142 2.95 30.26 -18.99
N GLY A 143 4.07 30.89 -18.60
CA GLY A 143 4.51 32.17 -19.17
C GLY A 143 3.69 33.38 -18.74
N ILE A 144 2.86 33.27 -17.71
CA ILE A 144 2.15 34.41 -17.09
C ILE A 144 3.10 35.21 -16.20
N ARG A 145 4.06 34.53 -15.56
CA ARG A 145 5.10 35.11 -14.70
C ARG A 145 6.48 34.63 -15.18
N GLN A 146 7.54 35.40 -14.95
CA GLN A 146 8.90 34.91 -15.20
C GLN A 146 9.31 33.84 -14.17
N ILE A 147 10.12 32.88 -14.61
CA ILE A 147 10.72 31.87 -13.75
C ILE A 147 11.95 32.45 -13.05
N ARG A 148 12.12 32.21 -11.75
CA ARG A 148 13.30 32.65 -11.01
C ARG A 148 14.33 31.54 -11.07
N THR A 149 15.37 31.77 -11.85
CA THR A 149 16.42 30.79 -12.08
C THR A 149 17.63 31.08 -11.21
N LYS A 150 18.17 30.04 -10.57
CA LYS A 150 19.42 30.08 -9.80
C LYS A 150 20.07 28.70 -9.84
N LEU A 151 21.40 28.65 -9.78
CA LEU A 151 22.13 27.41 -9.56
C LEU A 151 22.32 27.16 -8.06
N SER A 152 22.08 25.93 -7.63
CA SER A 152 22.36 25.47 -6.28
C SER A 152 23.86 25.19 -6.09
N ASP A 153 24.39 25.49 -4.91
CA ASP A 153 25.76 25.17 -4.50
C ASP A 153 25.91 23.71 -4.03
N TYR A 154 24.90 22.86 -4.27
CA TYR A 154 24.89 21.45 -3.88
C TYR A 154 25.93 20.65 -4.68
N ASN A 155 26.89 20.03 -3.99
CA ASN A 155 28.02 19.33 -4.61
C ASN A 155 28.06 17.83 -4.35
N ASP A 156 27.21 17.29 -3.45
CA ASP A 156 27.15 15.86 -3.13
C ASP A 156 26.37 15.07 -4.20
N ILE A 157 26.87 15.13 -5.44
CA ILE A 157 26.31 14.45 -6.60
C ILE A 157 27.17 13.21 -6.91
N PRO A 158 26.56 12.01 -7.10
CA PRO A 158 27.29 10.79 -7.35
C PRO A 158 28.19 10.87 -8.60
N PRO A 159 29.38 10.27 -8.58
CA PRO A 159 30.35 10.37 -9.68
C PRO A 159 29.88 9.76 -11.00
N GLN A 160 28.91 8.85 -10.96
CA GLN A 160 28.30 8.26 -12.16
C GLN A 160 27.39 9.24 -12.94
N PHE A 161 27.05 10.39 -12.35
CA PHE A 161 26.29 11.42 -13.06
C PHE A 161 27.21 12.19 -14.01
N ASN A 162 26.80 12.32 -15.27
CA ASN A 162 27.54 13.14 -16.23
C ASN A 162 27.33 14.65 -15.99
N ALA A 163 28.10 15.49 -16.68
CA ALA A 163 28.05 16.94 -16.53
C ALA A 163 26.64 17.53 -16.71
N SER A 164 25.88 17.07 -17.71
CA SER A 164 24.53 17.54 -18.01
C SER A 164 23.52 17.18 -16.90
N GLN A 165 23.68 16.00 -16.30
CA GLN A 165 22.87 15.56 -15.17
C GLN A 165 23.23 16.36 -13.90
N CYS A 166 24.53 16.60 -13.64
CA CYS A 166 24.99 17.44 -12.54
C CYS A 166 24.47 18.87 -12.64
N GLU A 167 24.53 19.49 -13.82
CA GLU A 167 23.98 20.82 -14.08
C GLU A 167 22.46 20.83 -13.86
N THR A 168 21.76 19.82 -14.38
CA THR A 168 20.31 19.66 -14.20
C THR A 168 19.93 19.57 -12.72
N VAL A 169 20.65 18.79 -11.92
CA VAL A 169 20.44 18.70 -10.46
C VAL A 169 20.62 20.06 -9.81
N LYS A 170 21.76 20.74 -10.06
CA LYS A 170 22.04 22.06 -9.48
C LYS A 170 21.00 23.10 -9.88
N LYS A 171 20.56 23.09 -11.14
CA LYS A 171 19.58 24.02 -11.66
C LYS A 171 18.19 23.81 -11.07
N ALA A 172 17.73 22.55 -11.04
CA ALA A 172 16.45 22.18 -10.47
C ALA A 172 16.40 22.50 -8.97
N LEU A 173 17.48 22.24 -8.22
CA LEU A 173 17.54 22.56 -6.80
C LEU A 173 17.56 24.07 -6.52
N GLY A 174 18.22 24.87 -7.37
CA GLY A 174 18.36 26.31 -7.15
C GLY A 174 17.17 27.17 -7.65
N SER A 175 16.49 26.73 -8.70
CA SER A 175 15.41 27.51 -9.37
C SER A 175 14.03 27.22 -8.78
N ASP A 176 13.07 28.14 -8.90
CA ASP A 176 11.70 27.89 -8.45
C ASP A 176 10.89 27.06 -9.46
N ALA A 177 11.17 27.19 -10.75
CA ALA A 177 10.69 26.28 -11.77
C ALA A 177 11.81 25.89 -12.75
N THR A 178 11.72 24.70 -13.34
CA THR A 178 12.71 24.20 -14.30
C THR A 178 12.06 23.28 -15.32
N TYR A 179 12.39 23.50 -16.60
CA TYR A 179 12.14 22.53 -17.66
C TYR A 179 13.39 21.68 -17.86
N ILE A 180 13.21 20.36 -17.90
CA ILE A 180 14.25 19.40 -18.21
C ILE A 180 13.89 18.77 -19.54
N TRP A 181 14.72 19.00 -20.55
CA TRP A 181 14.66 18.26 -21.79
C TRP A 181 15.54 17.03 -21.67
N GLY A 182 14.92 15.86 -21.66
CA GLY A 182 15.64 14.60 -21.65
C GLY A 182 15.19 13.71 -22.80
N PRO A 183 15.98 13.59 -23.88
CA PRO A 183 15.81 12.57 -24.90
C PRO A 183 15.76 11.13 -24.33
N PRO A 184 15.40 10.12 -25.13
CA PRO A 184 15.38 8.71 -24.72
C PRO A 184 16.74 8.26 -24.17
N GLY A 185 16.74 7.47 -23.10
CA GLY A 185 17.98 6.89 -22.56
C GLY A 185 18.91 7.85 -21.81
N THR A 186 18.54 9.12 -21.63
CA THR A 186 19.42 10.14 -20.99
C THR A 186 19.41 10.14 -19.46
N GLY A 187 18.70 9.20 -18.84
CA GLY A 187 18.60 9.10 -17.38
C GLY A 187 17.64 10.11 -16.74
N LYS A 188 16.58 10.55 -17.45
CA LYS A 188 15.51 11.41 -16.91
C LYS A 188 15.03 10.97 -15.53
N SER A 189 14.46 9.76 -15.43
CA SER A 189 13.87 9.27 -14.18
C SER A 189 14.93 9.09 -13.09
N VAL A 190 16.16 8.70 -13.43
CA VAL A 190 17.29 8.63 -12.48
C VAL A 190 17.60 10.02 -11.90
N THR A 191 17.69 11.03 -12.77
CA THR A 191 17.99 12.41 -12.38
C THR A 191 16.86 13.02 -11.55
N LEU A 192 15.60 12.81 -11.95
CA LEU A 192 14.43 13.28 -11.22
C LEU A 192 14.29 12.62 -9.85
N SER A 193 14.46 11.30 -9.76
CA SER A 193 14.42 10.58 -8.48
C SER A 193 15.53 11.05 -7.55
N PHE A 194 16.74 11.34 -8.07
CA PHE A 194 17.82 11.89 -7.26
C PHE A 194 17.51 13.30 -6.75
N ILE A 195 16.94 14.17 -7.59
CA ILE A 195 16.47 15.50 -7.16
C ILE A 195 15.39 15.37 -6.08
N ALA A 196 14.44 14.44 -6.27
CA ALA A 196 13.38 14.17 -5.30
C ALA A 196 13.95 13.67 -3.97
N ASP A 197 14.88 12.71 -3.98
CA ASP A 197 15.53 12.19 -2.77
C ASP A 197 16.21 13.32 -1.95
N ILE A 198 16.95 14.20 -2.60
CA ILE A 198 17.56 15.37 -1.94
C ILE A 198 16.50 16.25 -1.28
N LEU A 199 15.41 16.54 -2.00
CA LEU A 199 14.33 17.41 -1.50
C LEU A 199 13.54 16.74 -0.37
N VAL A 200 13.34 15.42 -0.44
CA VAL A 200 12.76 14.62 0.65
C VAL A 200 13.66 14.71 1.86
N LYS A 201 14.97 14.43 1.76
CA LYS A 201 15.91 14.55 2.88
C LYS A 201 15.93 15.94 3.53
N LYS A 202 15.68 16.99 2.74
CA LYS A 202 15.57 18.38 3.20
C LYS A 202 14.23 18.76 3.86
N GLY A 203 13.30 17.83 4.07
CA GLY A 203 12.01 18.14 4.72
C GLY A 203 10.84 18.35 3.76
N SER A 204 11.05 18.35 2.44
CA SER A 204 10.02 18.80 1.49
C SER A 204 8.95 17.73 1.27
N SER A 205 7.69 18.16 1.15
CA SER A 205 6.63 17.35 0.58
C SER A 205 6.65 17.40 -0.96
N ILE A 206 6.53 16.25 -1.61
CA ILE A 206 6.68 16.10 -3.06
C ILE A 206 5.46 15.40 -3.66
N LEU A 207 4.89 16.02 -4.69
CA LEU A 207 3.96 15.36 -5.61
C LEU A 207 4.69 14.99 -6.89
N ILE A 208 4.75 13.71 -7.19
CA ILE A 208 5.22 13.17 -8.47
C ILE A 208 4.01 12.85 -9.33
N ALA A 209 3.95 13.44 -10.51
CA ALA A 209 2.88 13.21 -11.47
C ALA A 209 3.42 12.80 -12.85
N ALA A 210 2.64 12.03 -13.60
CA ALA A 210 2.91 11.78 -15.01
C ALA A 210 1.62 11.48 -15.78
N HIS A 211 1.69 11.42 -17.11
CA HIS A 211 0.53 11.08 -17.94
C HIS A 211 0.14 9.60 -17.81
N THR A 212 1.11 8.70 -17.63
CA THR A 212 0.90 7.24 -17.56
C THR A 212 1.27 6.68 -16.18
N ASN A 213 0.65 5.57 -15.78
CA ASN A 213 0.98 4.89 -14.52
C ASN A 213 2.43 4.40 -14.48
N GLU A 214 2.93 3.86 -15.59
CA GLU A 214 4.31 3.35 -15.71
C GLU A 214 5.36 4.45 -15.47
N ALA A 215 5.14 5.66 -15.97
CA ALA A 215 6.08 6.77 -15.76
C ALA A 215 6.14 7.19 -14.27
N VAL A 216 5.00 7.16 -13.56
CA VAL A 216 4.97 7.40 -12.11
C VAL A 216 5.74 6.29 -11.37
N ASP A 217 5.43 5.04 -11.69
CA ASP A 217 6.01 3.87 -11.02
C ASP A 217 7.54 3.85 -11.20
N ASN A 218 8.04 4.10 -12.42
CA ASN A 218 9.47 4.17 -12.73
C ASN A 218 10.25 5.18 -11.88
N LEU A 219 9.63 6.29 -11.48
CA LEU A 219 10.25 7.31 -10.62
C LEU A 219 10.14 6.90 -9.15
N MET A 220 8.97 6.40 -8.73
CA MET A 220 8.71 5.92 -7.36
C MET A 220 9.59 4.73 -6.99
N GLU A 221 9.91 3.82 -7.92
CA GLU A 221 10.73 2.62 -7.67
C GLU A 221 12.16 2.94 -7.26
N LYS A 222 12.65 4.12 -7.66
CA LYS A 222 13.98 4.63 -7.28
C LYS A 222 13.95 5.41 -5.97
N LEU A 223 12.77 5.78 -5.48
CA LEU A 223 12.57 6.53 -4.24
C LEU A 223 12.15 5.64 -3.09
N ILE A 224 11.44 4.54 -3.34
CA ILE A 224 10.92 3.68 -2.27
C ILE A 224 12.02 3.19 -1.32
N ASP A 225 13.20 2.87 -1.85
CA ASP A 225 14.35 2.38 -1.07
C ASP A 225 14.95 3.44 -0.13
N THR A 226 14.51 4.70 -0.22
CA THR A 226 14.93 5.79 0.68
C THR A 226 14.08 5.86 1.97
N PHE A 227 12.97 5.11 2.02
CA PHE A 227 12.04 5.08 3.16
C PHE A 227 12.21 3.79 3.97
N SER A 228 12.16 3.90 5.29
CA SER A 228 12.10 2.72 6.17
C SER A 228 10.73 2.04 6.07
N LYS A 229 10.65 0.79 6.55
CA LYS A 229 9.39 0.04 6.58
C LYS A 229 8.33 0.76 7.41
N GLU A 230 8.72 1.32 8.56
CA GLU A 230 7.83 2.08 9.44
C GLU A 230 7.32 3.36 8.77
N ALA A 231 8.16 4.03 7.98
CA ALA A 231 7.76 5.22 7.22
C ALA A 231 6.76 4.87 6.10
N ILE A 232 6.93 3.72 5.45
CA ILE A 232 5.98 3.20 4.45
C ILE A 232 4.64 2.85 5.10
N GLU A 233 4.65 2.10 6.22
CA GLU A 233 3.44 1.71 6.96
C GLU A 233 2.69 2.93 7.52
N ALA A 234 3.41 3.98 7.93
CA ALA A 234 2.84 5.26 8.33
C ALA A 234 2.31 6.11 7.16
N GLY A 235 2.47 5.66 5.91
CA GLY A 235 2.00 6.35 4.72
C GLY A 235 2.83 7.58 4.35
N GLN A 236 4.12 7.67 4.72
CA GLN A 236 4.97 8.81 4.35
C GLN A 236 5.28 8.86 2.86
N ILE A 237 5.29 7.72 2.19
CA ILE A 237 5.36 7.61 0.73
C ILE A 237 4.14 6.82 0.27
N ILE A 238 3.37 7.39 -0.66
CA ILE A 238 2.20 6.71 -1.21
C ILE A 238 2.23 6.74 -2.74
N ARG A 239 1.88 5.60 -3.34
CA ARG A 239 1.45 5.54 -4.72
C ARG A 239 -0.07 5.58 -4.74
N TRP A 240 -0.63 6.73 -5.09
CA TRP A 240 -2.08 6.92 -5.12
C TRP A 240 -2.68 6.14 -6.28
N ARG A 241 -3.68 5.30 -5.99
CA ARG A 241 -4.24 4.25 -6.86
C ARG A 241 -3.29 3.08 -7.11
N VAL A 242 -3.89 2.04 -7.66
CA VAL A 242 -3.30 0.73 -7.89
C VAL A 242 -2.23 0.75 -8.99
N THR A 243 -1.19 -0.05 -8.75
CA THR A 243 -0.04 -0.25 -9.63
C THR A 243 0.06 -1.72 -10.04
N ARG A 244 0.80 -1.98 -11.11
CA ARG A 244 1.21 -3.33 -11.51
C ARG A 244 2.59 -3.71 -10.96
N SER A 245 3.41 -2.73 -10.59
CA SER A 245 4.75 -2.99 -10.06
C SER A 245 4.64 -3.62 -8.67
N GLU A 246 5.11 -4.86 -8.54
CA GLU A 246 5.16 -5.57 -7.26
C GLU A 246 6.01 -4.81 -6.23
N LYS A 247 7.06 -4.11 -6.67
CA LYS A 247 7.89 -3.26 -5.81
C LYS A 247 7.11 -2.06 -5.24
N ILE A 248 6.14 -1.53 -5.99
CA ILE A 248 5.36 -0.34 -5.60
C ILE A 248 4.04 -0.69 -4.91
N GLN A 249 3.51 -1.92 -5.09
CA GLN A 249 2.28 -2.36 -4.41
C GLN A 249 2.28 -2.05 -2.90
N PRO A 250 3.38 -2.27 -2.14
CA PRO A 250 3.45 -1.99 -0.71
C PRO A 250 3.14 -0.55 -0.29
N ILE A 251 3.31 0.43 -1.18
CA ILE A 251 3.05 1.85 -0.91
C ILE A 251 1.70 2.32 -1.44
N THR A 252 0.82 1.41 -1.87
CA THR A 252 -0.56 1.77 -2.29
C THR A 252 -1.52 1.81 -1.10
N PRO A 253 -2.51 2.72 -1.07
CA PRO A 253 -3.46 2.81 0.04
C PRO A 253 -4.14 1.48 0.39
N GLY A 254 -4.59 0.72 -0.61
CA GLY A 254 -5.22 -0.58 -0.41
C GLY A 254 -4.29 -1.59 0.25
N TYR A 255 -3.02 -1.67 -0.15
CA TYR A 255 -2.06 -2.59 0.46
C TYR A 255 -1.73 -2.20 1.90
N ILE A 256 -1.46 -0.92 2.18
CA ILE A 256 -1.17 -0.44 3.54
C ILE A 256 -2.37 -0.72 4.46
N MET A 257 -3.60 -0.54 3.95
CA MET A 257 -4.83 -0.87 4.69
C MET A 257 -4.93 -2.37 5.01
N LEU A 258 -4.65 -3.24 4.02
CA LEU A 258 -4.69 -4.69 4.19
C LEU A 258 -3.64 -5.17 5.19
N GLU A 259 -2.41 -4.67 5.11
CA GLU A 259 -1.36 -4.97 6.09
C GLU A 259 -1.73 -4.49 7.48
N LYS A 260 -2.25 -3.27 7.63
CA LYS A 260 -2.72 -2.75 8.92
C LYS A 260 -3.82 -3.63 9.51
N LYS A 261 -4.82 -4.02 8.72
CA LYS A 261 -5.88 -4.94 9.15
C LYS A 261 -5.33 -6.32 9.56
N SER A 262 -4.35 -6.84 8.82
CA SER A 262 -3.68 -8.11 9.12
C SER A 262 -2.92 -8.03 10.45
N GLN A 263 -2.18 -6.95 10.69
CA GLN A 263 -1.46 -6.72 11.95
C GLN A 263 -2.40 -6.60 13.15
N ILE A 264 -3.45 -5.79 13.04
CA ILE A 264 -4.49 -5.66 14.07
C ILE A 264 -5.14 -7.02 14.36
N SER A 265 -5.47 -7.78 13.32
CA SER A 265 -6.09 -9.11 13.46
C SER A 265 -5.17 -10.11 14.19
N ARG A 266 -3.87 -10.10 13.88
CA ARG A 266 -2.87 -10.92 14.59
C ARG A 266 -2.79 -10.53 16.07
N ARG A 267 -2.71 -9.23 16.36
CA ARG A 267 -2.66 -8.72 17.74
C ARG A 267 -3.91 -9.08 18.54
N ILE A 268 -5.10 -8.98 17.94
CA ILE A 268 -6.36 -9.43 18.57
C ILE A 268 -6.28 -10.91 18.92
N ASN A 269 -5.79 -11.76 18.01
CA ASN A 269 -5.66 -13.20 18.28
C ASN A 269 -4.65 -13.51 19.39
N GLU A 270 -3.54 -12.77 19.48
CA GLU A 270 -2.58 -12.89 20.58
C GLU A 270 -3.21 -12.49 21.92
N LEU A 271 -3.88 -11.34 21.97
CA LEU A 271 -4.56 -10.85 23.18
C LEU A 271 -5.68 -11.79 23.63
N ARG A 272 -6.39 -12.43 22.69
CA ARG A 272 -7.42 -13.45 23.01
C ARG A 272 -6.80 -14.66 23.70
N LYS A 273 -5.65 -15.15 23.21
CA LYS A 273 -4.90 -16.23 23.88
C LYS A 273 -4.44 -15.82 25.28
N GLU A 274 -3.84 -14.63 25.39
CA GLU A 274 -3.41 -14.08 26.68
C GLU A 274 -4.58 -13.96 27.67
N LYS A 275 -5.74 -13.49 27.20
CA LYS A 275 -6.97 -13.40 27.99
C LYS A 275 -7.44 -14.78 28.47
N ASP A 276 -7.41 -15.80 27.61
CA ASP A 276 -7.81 -17.16 27.97
C ASP A 276 -6.87 -17.76 29.03
N ASP A 277 -5.56 -17.52 28.91
CA ASP A 277 -4.56 -17.96 29.88
C ASP A 277 -4.73 -17.26 31.24
N LEU A 278 -4.90 -15.93 31.24
CA LEU A 278 -5.17 -15.15 32.45
C LEU A 278 -6.48 -15.57 33.12
N SER A 279 -7.53 -15.83 32.33
CA SER A 279 -8.83 -16.30 32.82
C SER A 279 -8.71 -17.67 33.50
N THR A 280 -7.99 -18.59 32.86
CA THR A 280 -7.72 -19.93 33.39
C THR A 280 -6.92 -19.85 34.69
N ARG A 281 -5.86 -19.03 34.73
CA ARG A 281 -5.05 -18.84 35.93
C ARG A 281 -5.85 -18.24 37.08
N ARG A 282 -6.67 -17.23 36.81
CA ARG A 282 -7.55 -16.61 37.81
C ARG A 282 -8.55 -17.63 38.37
N LEU A 283 -9.19 -18.43 37.52
CA LEU A 283 -10.16 -19.44 37.95
C LEU A 283 -9.49 -20.51 38.83
N GLN A 284 -8.27 -20.94 38.48
CA GLN A 284 -7.51 -21.91 39.28
C GLN A 284 -7.17 -21.33 40.66
N LEU A 285 -6.66 -20.11 40.73
CA LEU A 285 -6.32 -19.46 42.00
C LEU A 285 -7.55 -19.20 42.86
N GLN A 286 -8.69 -18.88 42.23
CA GLN A 286 -9.95 -18.66 42.91
C GLN A 286 -10.50 -19.95 43.53
N LYS A 287 -10.41 -21.09 42.82
CA LYS A 287 -10.73 -22.41 43.38
C LYS A 287 -9.83 -22.75 44.57
N GLU A 288 -8.52 -22.54 44.44
CA GLU A 288 -7.56 -22.77 45.54
C GLU A 288 -7.88 -21.90 46.76
N TYR A 289 -8.18 -20.61 46.55
CA TYR A 289 -8.61 -19.70 47.61
C TYR A 289 -9.89 -20.17 48.30
N GLU A 290 -10.91 -20.61 47.55
CA GLU A 290 -12.17 -21.08 48.12
C GLU A 290 -12.00 -22.37 48.95
N GLU A 291 -11.14 -23.28 48.51
CA GLU A 291 -10.80 -24.51 49.24
C GLU A 291 -10.04 -24.20 50.54
N ASP A 292 -8.99 -23.37 50.46
CA ASP A 292 -8.19 -22.96 51.61
C ASP A 292 -9.02 -22.15 52.63
N TYR A 293 -9.94 -21.29 52.15
CA TYR A 293 -10.85 -20.52 53.00
C TYR A 293 -11.83 -21.43 53.77
N LYS A 294 -12.39 -22.46 53.12
CA LYS A 294 -13.26 -23.44 53.79
C LYS A 294 -12.52 -24.17 54.91
N LYS A 295 -11.27 -24.57 54.67
CA LYS A 295 -10.43 -25.22 55.69
C LYS A 295 -10.17 -24.30 56.90
N LEU A 296 -9.87 -23.02 56.67
CA LEU A 296 -9.71 -22.05 57.76
C LEU A 296 -11.00 -21.79 58.54
N GLN A 297 -12.17 -21.85 57.91
CA GLN A 297 -13.46 -21.77 58.61
C GLN A 297 -13.69 -22.96 59.55
N VAL A 298 -13.28 -24.17 59.14
CA VAL A 298 -13.31 -25.36 60.01
C VAL A 298 -12.38 -25.17 61.22
N LEU A 299 -11.16 -24.67 60.99
CA LEU A 299 -10.22 -24.36 62.07
C LEU A 299 -10.81 -23.34 63.06
N ARG A 300 -11.46 -22.29 62.56
CA ARG A 300 -12.13 -21.29 63.39
C ARG A 300 -13.23 -21.92 64.25
N LYS A 301 -14.07 -22.77 63.67
CA LYS A 301 -15.13 -23.47 64.40
C LYS A 301 -14.57 -24.36 65.52
N LYS A 302 -13.48 -25.09 65.24
CA LYS A 302 -12.76 -25.89 66.25
C LYS A 302 -12.17 -25.01 67.37
N HIS A 303 -11.61 -23.86 67.01
CA HIS A 303 -11.11 -22.88 67.99
C HIS A 303 -12.21 -22.33 68.89
N ASP A 304 -13.38 -21.99 68.32
CA ASP A 304 -14.53 -21.50 69.08
C ASP A 304 -15.08 -22.57 70.05
N GLN A 305 -15.09 -23.84 69.63
CA GLN A 305 -15.41 -24.98 70.50
C GLN A 305 -14.42 -25.12 71.65
N TYR A 306 -13.12 -25.10 71.35
CA TYR A 306 -12.07 -25.12 72.36
C TYR A 306 -12.23 -23.97 73.38
N GLN A 307 -12.46 -22.74 72.92
CA GLN A 307 -12.69 -21.60 73.81
C GLN A 307 -13.96 -21.74 74.66
N THR A 308 -15.01 -22.36 74.12
CA THR A 308 -16.26 -22.60 74.85
C THR A 308 -16.03 -23.57 76.00
N CYS A 309 -15.40 -24.72 75.71
CA CYS A 309 -15.03 -25.70 76.74
C CYS A 309 -14.09 -25.08 77.78
N GLN A 310 -13.18 -24.19 77.37
CA GLN A 310 -12.28 -23.51 78.29
C GLN A 310 -13.05 -22.64 79.29
N ARG A 311 -14.03 -21.85 78.83
CA ARG A 311 -14.88 -21.03 79.70
C ARG A 311 -15.73 -21.88 80.65
N GLN A 312 -16.25 -23.02 80.18
CA GLN A 312 -17.04 -23.94 81.01
C GLN A 312 -16.19 -24.57 82.12
N TYR A 313 -14.97 -24.99 81.77
CA TYR A 313 -14.00 -25.50 82.73
C TYR A 313 -13.58 -24.45 83.77
N ASP A 314 -13.27 -23.21 83.33
CA ASP A 314 -12.92 -22.10 84.23
C ASP A 314 -14.08 -21.78 85.19
N TRP A 315 -15.32 -21.84 84.69
CA TRP A 315 -16.51 -21.66 85.52
C TRP A 315 -16.64 -22.78 86.57
N ALA A 316 -16.50 -24.05 86.16
CA ALA A 316 -16.58 -25.20 87.07
C ALA A 316 -15.49 -25.16 88.15
N ILE A 317 -14.27 -24.74 87.81
CA ILE A 317 -13.19 -24.52 88.78
C ILE A 317 -13.57 -23.44 89.79
N ASN A 318 -14.10 -22.31 89.34
CA ASN A 318 -14.47 -21.22 90.23
C ASN A 318 -15.63 -21.60 91.17
N GLU A 319 -16.59 -22.38 90.67
CA GLU A 319 -17.65 -22.97 91.49
C GLU A 319 -17.05 -23.89 92.58
N LEU A 320 -16.16 -24.82 92.20
CA LEU A 320 -15.46 -25.70 93.14
C LEU A 320 -14.70 -24.89 94.21
N LYS A 321 -13.94 -23.88 93.79
CA LYS A 321 -13.17 -23.00 94.69
C LYS A 321 -14.07 -22.26 95.67
N THR A 322 -15.27 -21.85 95.24
CA THR A 322 -16.25 -21.18 96.10
C THR A 322 -16.77 -22.14 97.18
N ILE A 323 -17.12 -23.37 96.79
CA ILE A 323 -17.56 -24.42 97.73
C ILE A 323 -16.44 -24.77 98.72
N GLU A 324 -15.18 -24.85 98.27
CA GLU A 324 -14.04 -25.10 99.17
C GLU A 324 -13.83 -24.00 100.20
N LEU A 325 -14.01 -22.73 99.81
CA LEU A 325 -13.96 -21.60 100.73
C LEU A 325 -15.10 -21.64 101.75
N GLU A 326 -16.31 -22.02 101.32
CA GLU A 326 -17.46 -22.20 102.22
C GLU A 326 -17.23 -23.34 103.23
N ILE A 327 -16.71 -24.48 102.77
CA ILE A 327 -16.32 -25.60 103.65
C ILE A 327 -15.28 -25.13 104.66
N ALA A 328 -14.21 -24.48 104.23
CA ALA A 328 -13.17 -23.99 105.14
C ALA A 328 -13.72 -22.99 106.18
N LYS A 329 -14.70 -22.17 105.80
CA LYS A 329 -15.39 -21.26 106.73
C LYS A 329 -16.22 -22.03 107.77
N VAL A 330 -17.02 -23.00 107.33
CA VAL A 330 -17.84 -23.83 108.21
C VAL A 330 -16.98 -24.70 109.12
N GLU A 331 -15.86 -25.25 108.64
CA GLU A 331 -14.90 -26.02 109.43
C GLU A 331 -14.27 -25.18 110.54
N ASN A 332 -13.90 -23.93 110.24
CA ASN A 332 -13.41 -22.99 111.24
C ASN A 332 -14.48 -22.69 112.31
N GLU A 333 -15.73 -22.49 111.90
CA GLU A 333 -16.86 -22.29 112.82
C GLU A 333 -17.09 -23.53 113.71
N ILE A 334 -17.06 -24.74 113.13
CA ILE A 334 -17.14 -26.01 113.88
C ILE A 334 -15.98 -26.15 114.86
N SER A 335 -14.76 -25.83 114.45
CA SER A 335 -13.58 -25.88 115.32
C SER A 335 -13.73 -24.93 116.51
N SER A 336 -14.25 -23.72 116.26
CA SER A 336 -14.55 -22.75 117.33
C SER A 336 -15.64 -23.25 118.29
N LEU A 337 -16.71 -23.86 117.78
CA LEU A 337 -17.80 -24.44 118.57
C LEU A 337 -17.34 -25.65 119.39
N LYS A 338 -16.52 -26.54 118.82
CA LYS A 338 -15.92 -27.69 119.52
C LYS A 338 -15.00 -27.23 120.65
N ASN A 339 -14.11 -26.28 120.38
CA ASN A 339 -13.23 -25.70 121.38
C ASN A 339 -14.04 -25.02 122.50
N TRP A 340 -15.13 -24.35 122.15
CA TRP A 340 -16.05 -23.77 123.12
C TRP A 340 -16.70 -24.85 123.99
N LEU A 341 -17.24 -25.94 123.41
CA LEU A 341 -17.83 -27.06 124.16
C LEU A 341 -16.82 -27.70 125.13
N ILE A 342 -15.58 -27.93 124.67
CA ILE A 342 -14.48 -28.47 125.47
C ILE A 342 -14.13 -27.55 126.65
N ASN A 343 -14.07 -26.23 126.41
CA ASN A 343 -13.80 -25.24 127.44
C ASN A 343 -14.98 -25.09 128.41
N TYR A 344 -16.21 -25.20 127.91
CA TYR A 344 -17.45 -25.17 128.68
C TYR A 344 -17.56 -26.38 129.64
N ASP A 345 -17.17 -27.58 129.20
CA ASP A 345 -17.09 -28.79 130.04
C ASP A 345 -16.03 -28.69 131.16
N ARG A 346 -15.07 -27.74 131.06
CA ARG A 346 -13.97 -27.56 132.03
C ARG A 346 -14.21 -26.47 133.11
N SER A 347 -15.29 -25.68 133.04
CA SER A 347 -15.51 -24.52 133.94
C SER A 347 -16.36 -24.87 135.19
N PHE A 348 -15.93 -24.45 136.40
CA PHE A 348 -16.43 -24.97 137.71
C PHE A 348 -17.38 -24.05 138.52
N PHE A 349 -17.92 -22.94 138.01
CA PHE A 349 -18.88 -22.09 138.77
C PHE A 349 -20.01 -21.53 137.90
N VAL A 350 -21.26 -21.54 138.42
CA VAL A 350 -22.57 -20.97 137.94
C VAL A 350 -23.70 -22.00 137.59
N ASN A 351 -24.95 -21.67 138.00
CA ASN A 351 -26.23 -22.41 138.11
C ASN A 351 -26.59 -23.58 137.16
N GLN A 352 -27.14 -24.66 137.74
CA GLN A 352 -27.46 -25.96 137.11
C GLN A 352 -28.60 -25.95 136.05
N LEU A 353 -29.55 -25.00 136.11
CA LEU A 353 -30.67 -24.92 135.16
C LEU A 353 -30.32 -24.18 133.85
N ILE A 354 -29.41 -23.20 133.91
CA ILE A 354 -28.91 -22.47 132.72
C ILE A 354 -27.98 -23.38 131.89
N ARG A 355 -27.28 -24.32 132.56
CA ARG A 355 -26.33 -25.26 131.93
C ARG A 355 -26.93 -26.16 130.85
N LYS A 356 -28.18 -26.61 131.02
CA LYS A 356 -28.80 -27.60 130.11
C LYS A 356 -29.28 -26.96 128.80
N HIS A 357 -29.95 -25.80 128.88
CA HIS A 357 -30.52 -25.14 127.71
C HIS A 357 -29.46 -24.49 126.81
N GLN A 358 -28.40 -23.91 127.38
CA GLN A 358 -27.27 -23.38 126.60
C GLN A 358 -26.48 -24.52 125.92
N ARG A 359 -26.24 -25.63 126.62
CA ARG A 359 -25.55 -26.78 126.02
C ARG A 359 -26.34 -27.40 124.86
N GLU A 360 -27.64 -27.63 125.04
CA GLU A 360 -28.52 -28.19 123.99
C GLU A 360 -28.60 -27.27 122.76
N THR A 361 -28.61 -25.95 122.94
CA THR A 361 -28.61 -25.00 121.82
C THR A 361 -27.29 -24.99 121.04
N PHE A 362 -26.14 -25.13 121.72
CA PHE A 362 -24.84 -25.27 121.04
C PHE A 362 -24.61 -26.64 120.40
N GLU A 363 -25.05 -27.72 121.05
CA GLU A 363 -25.03 -29.07 120.47
C GLU A 363 -25.90 -29.13 119.20
N LEU A 364 -27.07 -28.46 119.22
CA LEU A 364 -27.93 -28.28 118.04
C LEU A 364 -27.26 -27.43 116.95
N ALA A 365 -26.58 -26.34 117.30
CA ALA A 365 -25.84 -25.53 116.34
C ALA A 365 -24.65 -26.30 115.72
N LEU A 366 -23.94 -27.11 116.52
CA LEU A 366 -22.86 -27.97 116.07
C LEU A 366 -23.38 -29.08 115.15
N SER A 367 -24.51 -29.72 115.48
CA SER A 367 -25.13 -30.76 114.64
C SER A 367 -25.61 -30.18 113.31
N GLN A 368 -26.24 -29.00 113.31
CA GLN A 368 -26.64 -28.29 112.09
C GLN A 368 -25.43 -27.92 111.21
N LYS A 369 -24.31 -27.51 111.80
CA LYS A 369 -23.07 -27.21 111.06
C LYS A 369 -22.37 -28.47 110.53
N LEU A 370 -22.39 -29.57 111.29
CA LEU A 370 -21.91 -30.88 110.82
C LEU A 370 -22.75 -31.38 109.63
N GLU A 371 -24.08 -31.25 109.70
CA GLU A 371 -24.99 -31.57 108.60
C GLU A 371 -24.76 -30.68 107.37
N LEU A 372 -24.54 -29.37 107.58
CA LEU A 372 -24.14 -28.44 106.52
C LEU A 372 -22.81 -28.84 105.86
N THR A 373 -21.84 -29.32 106.65
CA THR A 373 -20.53 -29.79 106.14
C THR A 373 -20.68 -31.04 105.29
N ILE A 374 -21.55 -31.99 105.69
CA ILE A 374 -21.87 -33.17 104.89
C ILE A 374 -22.51 -32.76 103.56
N ASN A 375 -23.48 -31.84 103.60
CA ASN A 375 -24.14 -31.33 102.40
C ASN A 375 -23.17 -30.59 101.45
N LEU A 376 -22.29 -29.73 101.99
CA LEU A 376 -21.24 -29.06 101.22
C LEU A 376 -20.20 -30.07 100.67
N GLY A 377 -19.90 -31.14 101.41
CA GLY A 377 -19.03 -32.23 100.95
C GLY A 377 -19.62 -32.97 99.74
N ILE A 378 -20.92 -33.23 99.74
CA ILE A 378 -21.64 -33.80 98.58
C ILE A 378 -21.63 -32.81 97.41
N GLN A 379 -21.84 -31.51 97.66
CA GLN A 379 -21.73 -30.48 96.63
C GLN A 379 -20.32 -30.37 96.05
N LYS A 380 -19.28 -30.49 96.89
CA LYS A 380 -17.88 -30.52 96.48
C LYS A 380 -17.59 -31.71 95.59
N GLU A 381 -18.01 -32.93 95.96
CA GLU A 381 -17.82 -34.11 95.09
C GLU A 381 -18.52 -33.95 93.74
N LYS A 382 -19.74 -33.40 93.72
CA LYS A 382 -20.45 -33.07 92.46
C LYS A 382 -19.71 -32.03 91.63
N ALA A 383 -19.16 -30.98 92.25
CA ALA A 383 -18.36 -29.97 91.56
C ALA A 383 -17.03 -30.53 91.04
N ILE A 384 -16.37 -31.43 91.78
CA ILE A 384 -15.17 -32.15 91.32
C ILE A 384 -15.50 -33.03 90.11
N ALA A 385 -16.61 -33.78 90.16
CA ALA A 385 -17.06 -34.60 89.04
C ALA A 385 -17.32 -33.75 87.78
N ARG A 386 -17.98 -32.60 87.94
CA ARG A 386 -18.20 -31.63 86.85
C ARG A 386 -16.89 -31.07 86.31
N CYS A 387 -15.93 -30.70 87.17
CA CYS A 387 -14.60 -30.25 86.73
C CYS A 387 -13.87 -31.32 85.91
N ARG A 388 -13.98 -32.60 86.30
CA ARG A 388 -13.37 -33.71 85.56
C ARG A 388 -13.99 -33.87 84.17
N GLU A 389 -15.32 -33.85 84.10
CA GLU A 389 -16.07 -33.95 82.85
C GLU A 389 -15.73 -32.80 81.89
N GLU A 390 -15.76 -31.55 82.38
CA GLU A 390 -15.43 -30.38 81.57
C GLU A 390 -13.95 -30.36 81.14
N ASN A 391 -13.03 -30.87 81.98
CA ASN A 391 -11.62 -30.99 81.62
C ASN A 391 -11.38 -32.04 80.53
N GLU A 392 -12.13 -33.15 80.54
CA GLU A 392 -12.06 -34.18 79.50
C GLU A 392 -12.56 -33.63 78.15
N LEU A 393 -13.66 -32.87 78.18
CA LEU A 393 -14.18 -32.17 76.99
C LEU A 393 -13.20 -31.11 76.48
N LEU A 394 -12.59 -30.32 77.38
CA LEU A 394 -11.58 -29.31 77.04
C LEU A 394 -10.33 -29.93 76.41
N THR A 395 -9.79 -30.99 77.01
CA THR A 395 -8.57 -31.66 76.50
C THR A 395 -8.82 -32.28 75.13
N LYS A 396 -9.99 -32.88 74.91
CA LYS A 396 -10.40 -33.38 73.59
C LYS A 396 -10.54 -32.25 72.57
N ALA A 397 -11.24 -31.17 72.90
CA ALA A 397 -11.43 -30.03 72.00
C ALA A 397 -10.09 -29.34 71.66
N LYS A 398 -9.17 -29.25 72.62
CA LYS A 398 -7.82 -28.71 72.43
C LYS A 398 -6.99 -29.56 71.46
N ALA A 399 -6.94 -30.88 71.69
CA ALA A 399 -6.21 -31.80 70.82
C ALA A 399 -6.74 -31.77 69.38
N GLU A 400 -8.07 -31.75 69.22
CA GLU A 400 -8.71 -31.63 67.90
C GLU A 400 -8.40 -30.31 67.18
N TYR A 401 -8.26 -29.20 67.92
CA TYR A 401 -7.86 -27.90 67.37
C TYR A 401 -6.38 -27.88 66.98
N GLU A 402 -5.49 -28.31 67.87
CA GLU A 402 -4.03 -28.31 67.67
C GLU A 402 -3.63 -29.23 66.52
N GLN A 403 -4.18 -30.44 66.47
CA GLN A 403 -3.94 -31.39 65.38
C GLN A 403 -4.38 -30.82 64.02
N TYR A 404 -5.55 -30.19 63.96
CA TYR A 404 -6.05 -29.60 62.71
C TYR A 404 -5.22 -28.36 62.31
N ALA A 405 -4.76 -27.57 63.28
CA ALA A 405 -3.87 -26.43 63.04
C ALA A 405 -2.51 -26.87 62.46
N GLU A 406 -1.92 -27.94 62.99
CA GLU A 406 -0.69 -28.54 62.46
C GLU A 406 -0.86 -29.03 61.03
N THR A 407 -1.96 -29.72 60.72
CA THR A 407 -2.26 -30.17 59.36
C THR A 407 -2.29 -28.98 58.39
N LEU A 408 -2.99 -27.89 58.73
CA LEU A 408 -3.05 -26.70 57.88
C LEU A 408 -1.70 -26.01 57.71
N ASN A 409 -0.89 -25.94 58.77
CA ASN A 409 0.47 -25.41 58.68
C ASN A 409 1.35 -26.28 57.77
N SER A 410 1.22 -27.61 57.84
CA SER A 410 1.96 -28.54 56.98
C SER A 410 1.55 -28.42 55.50
N GLU A 411 0.28 -28.11 55.22
CA GLU A 411 -0.23 -27.77 53.89
C GLU A 411 0.11 -26.33 53.45
N GLY A 412 0.78 -25.55 54.29
CA GLY A 412 1.14 -24.15 54.04
C GLY A 412 -0.04 -23.17 54.03
N ILE A 413 -1.20 -23.59 54.55
CA ILE A 413 -2.44 -22.80 54.53
C ILE A 413 -2.43 -21.80 55.68
N THR A 414 -2.21 -20.53 55.35
CA THR A 414 -2.15 -19.42 56.31
C THR A 414 -3.01 -18.25 55.86
N LYS A 415 -3.40 -17.37 56.81
CA LYS A 415 -4.06 -16.10 56.47
C LYS A 415 -3.23 -15.25 55.50
N ALA A 416 -1.90 -15.28 55.63
CA ALA A 416 -0.99 -14.56 54.73
C ALA A 416 -1.07 -15.11 53.30
N LYS A 417 -1.10 -16.43 53.12
CA LYS A 417 -1.30 -17.07 51.82
C LYS A 417 -2.63 -16.65 51.18
N LEU A 418 -3.74 -16.67 51.94
CA LEU A 418 -5.05 -16.24 51.43
C LEU A 418 -5.05 -14.77 50.98
N ASN A 419 -4.47 -13.87 51.78
CA ASN A 419 -4.38 -12.46 51.42
C ASN A 419 -3.55 -12.27 50.14
N GLY A 420 -2.41 -12.98 50.02
CA GLY A 420 -1.61 -12.98 48.79
C GLY A 420 -2.38 -13.52 47.59
N ASN A 421 -3.18 -14.58 47.76
CA ASN A 421 -4.04 -15.10 46.70
C ASN A 421 -5.15 -14.11 46.30
N LEU A 422 -5.77 -13.41 47.26
CA LEU A 422 -6.75 -12.36 46.98
C LEU A 422 -6.14 -11.20 46.18
N GLU A 423 -4.95 -10.74 46.57
CA GLU A 423 -4.22 -9.70 45.84
C GLU A 423 -3.87 -10.15 44.42
N ALA A 424 -3.41 -11.40 44.26
CA ALA A 424 -3.12 -11.98 42.96
C ALA A 424 -4.37 -12.13 42.07
N ILE A 425 -5.51 -12.55 42.63
CA ILE A 425 -6.80 -12.61 41.92
C ILE A 425 -7.24 -11.21 41.47
N ALA A 426 -7.13 -10.22 42.34
CA ALA A 426 -7.46 -8.83 42.02
C ALA A 426 -6.61 -8.32 40.85
N LYS A 427 -5.28 -8.53 40.91
CA LYS A 427 -4.36 -8.16 39.83
C LYS A 427 -4.70 -8.84 38.51
N LEU A 428 -4.92 -10.16 38.52
CA LEU A 428 -5.34 -10.90 37.32
C LEU A 428 -6.67 -10.40 36.76
N SER A 429 -7.60 -9.96 37.63
CA SER A 429 -8.86 -9.39 37.19
C SER A 429 -8.70 -8.03 36.52
N ASP A 430 -7.74 -7.22 36.94
CA ASP A 430 -7.45 -5.93 36.32
C ASP A 430 -6.69 -6.09 35.01
N ASP A 431 -5.74 -7.03 34.94
CA ASP A 431 -5.08 -7.42 33.68
C ASP A 431 -6.11 -7.91 32.66
N LEU A 432 -7.06 -8.78 33.05
CA LEU A 432 -8.16 -9.24 32.19
C LEU A 432 -9.04 -8.11 31.66
N LYS A 433 -9.35 -7.10 32.50
CA LYS A 433 -10.11 -5.91 32.07
C LYS A 433 -9.31 -5.11 31.05
N ARG A 434 -8.01 -4.89 31.30
CA ARG A 434 -7.12 -4.16 30.39
C ARG A 434 -7.01 -4.86 29.03
N THR A 435 -6.70 -6.15 29.01
CA THR A 435 -6.61 -6.96 27.78
C THR A 435 -7.94 -6.96 27.03
N SER A 436 -9.08 -7.06 27.75
CA SER A 436 -10.41 -7.00 27.12
C SER A 436 -10.71 -5.63 26.51
N SER A 437 -10.31 -4.54 27.17
CA SER A 437 -10.44 -3.18 26.62
C SER A 437 -9.60 -3.01 25.35
N GLU A 438 -8.35 -3.47 25.36
CA GLU A 438 -7.46 -3.40 24.19
C GLU A 438 -8.02 -4.17 22.99
N ILE A 439 -8.62 -5.35 23.21
CA ILE A 439 -9.30 -6.10 22.15
C ILE A 439 -10.47 -5.29 21.58
N ILE A 440 -11.33 -4.71 22.43
CA ILE A 440 -12.49 -3.92 21.98
C ILE A 440 -12.05 -2.70 21.17
N ASP A 441 -10.99 -2.03 21.60
CA ASP A 441 -10.48 -0.85 20.90
C ASP A 441 -9.88 -1.22 19.54
N LEU A 442 -9.14 -2.33 19.45
CA LEU A 442 -8.61 -2.85 18.19
C LEU A 442 -9.71 -3.36 17.24
N GLU A 443 -10.77 -4.00 17.76
CA GLU A 443 -11.94 -4.41 16.98
C GLU A 443 -12.67 -3.20 16.39
N ARG A 444 -12.84 -2.13 17.18
CA ARG A 444 -13.39 -0.86 16.69
C ARG A 444 -12.51 -0.22 15.62
N GLU A 445 -11.18 -0.26 15.77
CA GLU A 445 -10.26 0.26 14.75
C GLU A 445 -10.37 -0.53 13.44
N LEU A 446 -10.55 -1.84 13.53
CA LEU A 446 -10.73 -2.71 12.36
C LEU A 446 -12.02 -2.37 11.58
N GLU A 447 -13.11 -2.08 12.29
CA GLU A 447 -14.40 -1.65 11.73
C GLU A 447 -14.40 -0.18 11.26
N GLY A 448 -13.69 0.69 11.98
CA GLY A 448 -13.66 2.14 11.80
C GLY A 448 -12.66 2.62 10.76
N ASN A 449 -12.83 2.26 9.48
CA ASN A 449 -11.83 2.58 8.44
C ASN A 449 -12.31 3.54 7.34
N LYS A 450 -13.44 4.23 7.52
CA LYS A 450 -14.02 5.08 6.46
C LYS A 450 -13.14 6.26 6.01
N ASN A 451 -12.18 6.69 6.85
CA ASN A 451 -11.30 7.84 6.57
C ASN A 451 -9.82 7.48 6.40
N PHE A 452 -9.46 6.19 6.32
CA PHE A 452 -8.05 5.76 6.24
C PHE A 452 -7.30 6.39 5.06
N GLU A 453 -7.91 6.38 3.88
CA GLU A 453 -7.31 7.01 2.69
C GLU A 453 -7.07 8.51 2.89
N TYR A 454 -7.97 9.20 3.59
CA TYR A 454 -7.81 10.63 3.90
C TYR A 454 -6.65 10.88 4.86
N GLU A 455 -6.47 10.02 5.87
CA GLU A 455 -5.32 10.09 6.78
C GLU A 455 -4.00 9.80 6.07
N LEU A 456 -3.96 8.78 5.20
CA LEU A 456 -2.79 8.50 4.35
C LEU A 456 -2.46 9.68 3.45
N LEU A 457 -3.48 10.25 2.78
CA LEU A 457 -3.32 11.45 1.98
C LEU A 457 -2.71 12.56 2.82
N LYS A 458 -3.16 12.81 4.05
CA LYS A 458 -2.64 13.87 4.92
C LYS A 458 -1.20 13.62 5.38
N ASN A 459 -0.85 12.37 5.69
CA ASN A 459 0.46 11.97 6.21
C ASN A 459 1.55 11.85 5.12
N ALA A 460 1.15 11.66 3.86
CA ALA A 460 2.08 11.50 2.75
C ALA A 460 3.02 12.72 2.59
N ARG A 461 4.32 12.43 2.72
CA ARG A 461 5.43 13.33 2.36
C ARG A 461 5.74 13.23 0.87
N VAL A 462 5.72 12.03 0.30
CA VAL A 462 5.87 11.78 -1.14
C VAL A 462 4.61 11.12 -1.67
N MET A 463 4.05 11.66 -2.73
CA MET A 463 2.86 11.11 -3.38
C MET A 463 3.10 10.95 -4.87
N GLY A 464 3.00 9.73 -5.38
CA GLY A 464 3.00 9.42 -6.81
C GLY A 464 1.58 9.25 -7.33
N THR A 465 1.21 9.94 -8.41
CA THR A 465 -0.12 9.77 -9.04
C THR A 465 -0.12 10.18 -10.51
N THR A 466 -1.17 9.88 -11.27
CA THR A 466 -1.32 10.39 -12.64
C THR A 466 -1.77 11.85 -12.63
N LEU A 467 -1.52 12.59 -13.71
CA LEU A 467 -2.03 13.96 -13.90
C LEU A 467 -3.56 14.02 -13.82
N THR A 468 -4.24 13.01 -14.36
CA THR A 468 -5.70 12.91 -14.29
C THR A 468 -6.16 12.80 -12.83
N SER A 469 -5.56 11.89 -12.06
CA SER A 469 -5.90 11.71 -10.64
C SER A 469 -5.59 12.95 -9.80
N ALA A 470 -4.45 13.61 -10.01
CA ALA A 470 -4.11 14.88 -9.34
C ALA A 470 -5.08 16.02 -9.69
N THR A 471 -5.69 15.97 -10.88
CA THR A 471 -6.67 16.97 -11.32
C THR A 471 -8.07 16.68 -10.78
N LEU A 472 -8.49 15.42 -10.73
CA LEU A 472 -9.88 15.07 -10.42
C LEU A 472 -10.14 14.77 -8.94
N ASN A 473 -9.13 14.36 -8.18
CA ASN A 473 -9.31 13.98 -6.78
C ASN A 473 -9.40 15.22 -5.88
N THR A 474 -10.57 15.47 -5.31
CA THR A 474 -10.82 16.66 -4.47
C THR A 474 -10.01 16.67 -3.17
N GLN A 475 -9.89 15.52 -2.50
CA GLN A 475 -9.14 15.41 -1.24
C GLN A 475 -7.65 15.67 -1.44
N LEU A 476 -7.06 15.19 -2.54
CA LEU A 476 -5.68 15.47 -2.92
C LEU A 476 -5.48 16.97 -3.17
N ARG A 477 -6.44 17.63 -3.82
CA ARG A 477 -6.37 19.06 -4.17
C ARG A 477 -6.57 20.00 -2.98
N GLU A 478 -7.11 19.51 -1.87
CA GLU A 478 -7.10 20.25 -0.59
C GLU A 478 -5.68 20.38 -0.02
N ARG A 479 -4.74 19.52 -0.46
CA ARG A 479 -3.33 19.58 -0.07
C ARG A 479 -2.51 20.46 -1.00
N THR A 480 -1.32 20.79 -0.53
CA THR A 480 -0.33 21.56 -1.30
C THR A 480 1.06 20.95 -1.15
N PHE A 481 1.74 20.94 -2.29
CA PHE A 481 3.10 20.49 -2.59
C PHE A 481 4.17 21.48 -2.16
N ASP A 482 5.20 21.16 -1.38
CA ASP A 482 6.41 22.00 -1.43
C ASP A 482 7.02 21.93 -2.84
N VAL A 483 7.04 20.72 -3.42
CA VAL A 483 7.58 20.42 -4.73
C VAL A 483 6.56 19.66 -5.57
N VAL A 484 6.38 20.04 -6.83
CA VAL A 484 5.68 19.22 -7.84
C VAL A 484 6.69 18.83 -8.93
N ILE A 485 6.80 17.53 -9.20
CA ILE A 485 7.62 16.99 -10.29
C ILE A 485 6.69 16.32 -11.27
N VAL A 486 6.78 16.68 -12.55
CA VAL A 486 5.99 16.03 -13.60
C VAL A 486 6.92 15.45 -14.65
N ASP A 487 6.81 14.15 -14.90
CA ASP A 487 7.53 13.44 -15.97
C ASP A 487 6.63 13.24 -17.20
N GLU A 488 7.23 12.97 -18.36
CA GLU A 488 6.54 12.77 -19.65
C GLU A 488 5.57 13.93 -20.03
N VAL A 489 5.95 15.17 -19.71
CA VAL A 489 5.07 16.34 -19.93
C VAL A 489 4.76 16.63 -21.41
N SER A 490 5.48 16.01 -22.35
CA SER A 490 5.21 16.10 -23.78
C SER A 490 3.85 15.52 -24.17
N MET A 491 3.36 14.51 -23.44
CA MET A 491 2.05 13.91 -23.67
C MET A 491 0.93 14.52 -22.81
N ALA A 492 1.30 15.38 -21.85
CA ALA A 492 0.37 15.91 -20.87
C ALA A 492 -0.59 16.94 -21.49
N PRO A 493 -1.92 16.78 -21.34
CA PRO A 493 -2.87 17.84 -21.65
C PRO A 493 -2.58 19.07 -20.77
N CYS A 494 -2.45 20.25 -21.39
CA CYS A 494 -2.06 21.47 -20.68
C CYS A 494 -2.99 21.85 -19.51
N PRO A 495 -4.33 21.69 -19.60
CA PRO A 495 -5.21 21.97 -18.46
C PRO A 495 -4.89 21.12 -17.23
N SER A 496 -4.71 19.80 -17.39
CA SER A 496 -4.36 18.88 -16.30
C SER A 496 -2.95 19.13 -15.75
N LEU A 497 -2.02 19.51 -16.62
CA LEU A 497 -0.67 19.91 -16.21
C LEU A 497 -0.72 21.18 -15.34
N TYR A 498 -1.47 22.20 -15.76
CA TYR A 498 -1.63 23.45 -15.03
C TYR A 498 -2.26 23.23 -13.65
N THR A 499 -3.39 22.52 -13.59
CA THR A 499 -4.13 22.25 -12.35
C THR A 499 -3.29 21.46 -11.33
N THR A 500 -2.39 20.60 -11.80
CA THR A 500 -1.45 19.83 -10.97
C THR A 500 -0.29 20.70 -10.49
N CYS A 501 0.36 21.46 -11.39
CA CYS A 501 1.45 22.37 -11.04
C CYS A 501 0.99 23.49 -10.09
N ALA A 502 -0.30 23.85 -10.13
CA ALA A 502 -0.85 24.87 -9.25
C ALA A 502 -0.78 24.49 -7.77
N LEU A 503 -0.65 23.20 -7.45
CA LEU A 503 -0.49 22.69 -6.08
C LEU A 503 0.90 22.95 -5.49
N ALA A 504 1.89 23.38 -6.30
CA ALA A 504 3.26 23.64 -5.86
C ALA A 504 3.40 24.98 -5.12
N LYS A 505 4.13 24.97 -4.00
CA LYS A 505 4.42 26.13 -3.15
C LYS A 505 5.80 26.73 -3.41
N LYS A 506 6.83 25.88 -3.49
CA LYS A 506 8.24 26.31 -3.52
C LYS A 506 8.94 25.96 -4.82
N LYS A 507 8.61 24.80 -5.42
CA LYS A 507 9.30 24.33 -6.62
C LYS A 507 8.42 23.52 -7.57
N ALA A 508 8.61 23.71 -8.88
CA ALA A 508 7.96 22.90 -9.90
C ALA A 508 8.94 22.46 -11.00
N ILE A 509 9.05 21.16 -11.25
CA ILE A 509 10.00 20.59 -12.22
C ILE A 509 9.22 19.85 -13.29
N LEU A 510 9.35 20.26 -14.55
CA LEU A 510 8.72 19.62 -15.70
C LEU A 510 9.77 18.92 -16.55
N CYS A 511 9.63 17.62 -16.75
CA CYS A 511 10.54 16.81 -17.53
C CYS A 511 9.82 16.16 -18.71
N GLY A 512 10.46 16.14 -19.87
CA GLY A 512 9.93 15.47 -21.05
C GLY A 512 10.86 15.56 -22.25
N ASP A 513 10.37 15.10 -23.38
CA ASP A 513 11.08 15.16 -24.65
C ASP A 513 10.23 15.82 -25.74
N PHE A 514 10.66 16.98 -26.20
CA PHE A 514 9.88 17.83 -27.10
C PHE A 514 9.72 17.19 -28.47
N TYR A 515 10.55 16.19 -28.80
CA TYR A 515 10.54 15.46 -30.06
C TYR A 515 9.93 14.05 -29.96
N GLN A 516 9.44 13.62 -28.79
CA GLN A 516 8.60 12.43 -28.65
C GLN A 516 7.10 12.76 -28.76
N LEU A 517 6.20 11.82 -28.51
CA LEU A 517 4.77 11.97 -28.79
C LEU A 517 4.12 13.16 -28.06
N SER A 518 3.22 13.83 -28.77
CA SER A 518 2.40 14.94 -28.28
C SER A 518 1.12 14.43 -27.61
N PRO A 519 0.35 15.29 -26.91
CA PRO A 519 -0.92 14.90 -26.32
C PRO A 519 -1.92 14.46 -27.40
N ILE A 520 -2.72 13.43 -27.09
CA ILE A 520 -3.69 12.88 -28.03
C ILE A 520 -5.03 13.60 -27.86
N ALA A 521 -5.41 14.40 -28.86
CA ALA A 521 -6.73 15.02 -28.97
C ALA A 521 -7.35 14.72 -30.34
N GLU A 522 -8.66 14.47 -30.35
CA GLU A 522 -9.39 14.22 -31.59
C GLU A 522 -9.66 15.49 -32.39
N ASN A 523 -9.92 16.59 -31.69
CA ASN A 523 -10.13 17.90 -32.27
C ASN A 523 -8.81 18.67 -32.32
N LYS A 524 -8.26 18.83 -33.52
CA LYS A 524 -7.01 19.57 -33.72
C LYS A 524 -7.13 21.06 -33.34
N ASN A 525 -8.34 21.62 -33.37
CA ASN A 525 -8.60 23.02 -32.97
C ASN A 525 -8.64 23.19 -31.44
N ALA A 526 -8.73 22.11 -30.67
CA ALA A 526 -8.58 22.15 -29.21
C ALA A 526 -7.09 22.29 -28.84
N GLU A 527 -6.49 23.43 -29.14
CA GLU A 527 -5.03 23.58 -29.14
C GLU A 527 -4.36 23.28 -27.79
N TRP A 528 -5.02 23.57 -26.65
CA TRP A 528 -4.47 23.29 -25.32
C TRP A 528 -4.59 21.81 -24.92
N LEU A 529 -5.32 21.02 -25.69
CA LEU A 529 -5.39 19.56 -25.55
C LEU A 529 -4.57 18.83 -26.62
N SER A 530 -4.31 19.46 -27.77
CA SER A 530 -3.60 18.83 -28.91
C SER A 530 -2.11 19.18 -28.98
N LYS A 531 -1.64 20.19 -28.23
CA LYS A 531 -0.24 20.63 -28.21
C LYS A 531 0.34 20.53 -26.80
N SER A 532 1.63 20.18 -26.73
CA SER A 532 2.35 20.14 -25.45
C SER A 532 2.63 21.55 -24.93
N ILE A 533 3.00 21.65 -23.65
CA ILE A 533 3.45 22.92 -23.06
C ILE A 533 4.67 23.49 -23.79
N PHE A 534 5.55 22.64 -24.30
CA PHE A 534 6.74 23.05 -25.05
C PHE A 534 6.38 23.71 -26.38
N ASP A 535 5.39 23.17 -27.07
CA ASP A 535 4.87 23.74 -28.31
C ASP A 535 4.20 25.10 -28.05
N LYS A 536 3.41 25.19 -26.97
CA LYS A 536 2.70 26.42 -26.58
C LYS A 536 3.64 27.56 -26.18
N LEU A 537 4.75 27.25 -25.53
CA LEU A 537 5.78 28.23 -25.17
C LEU A 537 6.77 28.51 -26.32
N GLY A 538 6.64 27.79 -27.43
CA GLY A 538 7.53 27.89 -28.59
C GLY A 538 8.97 27.50 -28.27
N ILE A 539 9.21 26.63 -27.29
CA ILE A 539 10.55 26.29 -26.79
C ILE A 539 11.44 25.77 -27.92
N ILE A 540 10.91 24.90 -28.79
CA ILE A 540 11.63 24.38 -29.95
C ILE A 540 12.09 25.53 -30.87
N ARG A 541 11.21 26.49 -31.19
CA ARG A 541 11.54 27.63 -32.06
C ARG A 541 12.63 28.51 -31.43
N LYS A 542 12.58 28.73 -30.12
CA LYS A 542 13.57 29.51 -29.38
C LYS A 542 14.94 28.84 -29.38
N ILE A 543 15.00 27.52 -29.16
CA ILE A 543 16.24 26.75 -29.22
C ILE A 543 16.84 26.75 -30.63
N VAL A 544 16.01 26.55 -31.66
CA VAL A 544 16.47 26.53 -33.06
C VAL A 544 16.97 27.90 -33.51
N SER A 545 16.38 29.00 -33.01
CA SER A 545 16.85 30.36 -33.27
C SER A 545 18.06 30.79 -32.42
N GLY A 546 18.63 29.87 -31.61
CA GLY A 546 19.81 30.13 -30.79
C GLY A 546 19.54 30.94 -29.52
N GLN A 547 18.27 31.11 -29.12
CA GLN A 547 17.96 31.78 -27.85
C GLN A 547 18.35 30.89 -26.67
N ASN A 548 19.07 31.47 -25.70
CA ASN A 548 19.40 30.80 -24.46
C ASN A 548 18.21 30.86 -23.49
N LEU A 549 17.69 29.70 -23.09
CA LEU A 549 16.57 29.56 -22.17
C LEU A 549 17.10 29.21 -20.79
N THR A 550 17.21 30.20 -19.91
CA THR A 550 17.81 30.01 -18.58
C THR A 550 17.03 29.01 -17.70
N GLU A 551 15.75 28.81 -17.95
CA GLU A 551 14.83 27.92 -17.25
C GLU A 551 14.87 26.48 -17.76
N LEU A 552 15.54 26.24 -18.89
CA LEU A 552 15.65 24.95 -19.56
C LEU A 552 17.04 24.35 -19.33
N THR A 553 17.08 23.09 -18.92
CA THR A 553 18.30 22.27 -18.90
C THR A 553 18.14 21.05 -19.80
N ILE A 554 19.24 20.54 -20.32
CA ILE A 554 19.27 19.44 -21.30
C ILE A 554 20.06 18.28 -20.72
N LEU A 555 19.52 17.08 -20.80
CA LEU A 555 20.28 15.85 -20.60
C LEU A 555 20.82 15.42 -21.97
N ASP A 556 22.11 15.59 -22.20
CA ASP A 556 22.70 15.56 -23.56
C ASP A 556 23.37 14.22 -23.92
N THR A 557 23.33 13.23 -23.04
CA THR A 557 24.05 11.97 -23.21
C THR A 557 23.11 10.78 -23.00
N GLN A 558 22.97 9.91 -24.00
CA GLN A 558 22.10 8.73 -23.99
C GLN A 558 22.87 7.45 -23.63
N PHE A 559 22.26 6.58 -22.82
CA PHE A 559 22.84 5.32 -22.32
C PHE A 559 21.97 4.09 -22.66
N ARG A 560 21.05 4.21 -23.62
CA ARG A 560 20.06 3.16 -23.93
C ARG A 560 20.39 2.43 -25.21
N CYS A 561 20.53 3.17 -26.30
CA CYS A 561 20.59 2.61 -27.65
C CYS A 561 22.05 2.43 -28.06
N HIS A 562 22.33 1.36 -28.81
CA HIS A 562 23.59 1.18 -29.50
C HIS A 562 23.92 2.43 -30.35
N PRO A 563 25.17 2.93 -30.37
CA PRO A 563 25.54 4.16 -31.07
C PRO A 563 25.07 4.24 -32.52
N ARG A 564 25.19 3.16 -33.31
CA ARG A 564 24.69 3.13 -34.71
C ARG A 564 23.18 3.32 -34.83
N VAL A 565 22.40 2.78 -33.88
CA VAL A 565 20.94 2.95 -33.85
C VAL A 565 20.61 4.39 -33.48
N ALA A 566 21.22 4.90 -32.41
CA ALA A 566 21.00 6.27 -31.94
C ALA A 566 21.36 7.29 -33.03
N ASN A 567 22.55 7.18 -33.61
CA ASN A 567 23.05 8.10 -34.64
C ASN A 567 22.15 8.13 -35.89
N SER A 568 21.37 7.08 -36.16
CA SER A 568 20.43 7.08 -37.28
C SER A 568 19.33 8.14 -37.20
N ILE A 569 19.02 8.64 -36.00
CA ILE A 569 17.99 9.65 -35.76
C ILE A 569 18.52 10.90 -35.04
N ILE A 570 19.72 10.87 -34.44
CA ILE A 570 20.26 12.00 -33.65
C ILE A 570 20.39 13.26 -34.50
N ASP A 571 21.01 13.16 -35.67
CA ASP A 571 21.24 14.34 -36.51
C ASP A 571 19.96 14.86 -37.14
N ILE A 572 19.05 13.93 -37.49
CA ILE A 572 17.78 14.23 -38.15
C ILE A 572 16.78 14.88 -37.18
N VAL A 573 16.68 14.37 -35.96
CA VAL A 573 15.65 14.76 -34.98
C VAL A 573 16.20 15.76 -33.96
N TYR A 574 17.38 15.50 -33.41
CA TYR A 574 17.96 16.26 -32.29
C TYR A 574 19.04 17.25 -32.73
N HIS A 575 19.27 17.42 -34.03
CA HIS A 575 20.25 18.35 -34.59
C HIS A 575 21.67 18.13 -34.05
N GLY A 576 22.07 16.87 -33.84
CA GLY A 576 23.41 16.52 -33.36
C GLY A 576 23.68 16.85 -31.89
N LYS A 577 22.65 17.25 -31.12
CA LYS A 577 22.82 17.67 -29.72
C LYS A 577 22.88 16.52 -28.70
N LEU A 578 22.77 15.27 -29.15
CA LEU A 578 22.76 14.08 -28.28
C LEU A 578 24.06 13.29 -28.48
N LYS A 579 24.71 12.93 -27.38
CA LYS A 579 25.94 12.13 -27.33
C LYS A 579 25.64 10.70 -26.91
N ASN A 580 26.50 9.76 -27.30
CA ASN A 580 26.44 8.38 -26.82
C ASN A 580 27.29 8.24 -25.55
N GLY A 581 26.70 7.71 -24.48
CA GLY A 581 27.37 7.46 -23.21
C GLY A 581 28.02 6.09 -23.10
N TYR A 582 27.70 5.17 -24.02
CA TYR A 582 28.34 3.86 -24.16
C TYR A 582 28.94 3.70 -25.55
N GLU A 583 30.04 2.95 -25.61
CA GLU A 583 30.68 2.54 -26.85
C GLU A 583 29.92 1.38 -27.53
N GLU A 584 30.20 1.14 -28.82
CA GLU A 584 29.54 0.08 -29.60
C GLU A 584 29.74 -1.33 -29.02
N THR A 585 30.87 -1.56 -28.33
CA THR A 585 31.23 -2.85 -27.74
C THR A 585 30.60 -3.10 -26.36
N HIS A 586 29.78 -2.17 -25.84
CA HIS A 586 29.24 -2.28 -24.49
C HIS A 586 28.37 -3.55 -24.32
N PRO A 587 28.49 -4.29 -23.19
CA PRO A 587 27.79 -5.57 -23.00
C PRO A 587 26.26 -5.52 -23.13
N ASN A 588 25.66 -4.35 -22.90
CA ASN A 588 24.21 -4.17 -23.08
C ASN A 588 23.75 -4.32 -24.54
N PHE A 589 24.66 -4.28 -25.51
CA PHE A 589 24.37 -4.34 -26.94
C PHE A 589 24.67 -5.71 -27.56
N ASP A 590 24.70 -6.77 -26.74
CA ASP A 590 24.84 -8.18 -27.14
C ASP A 590 23.97 -8.60 -28.33
N ALA A 591 22.74 -8.07 -28.43
CA ALA A 591 21.82 -8.37 -29.54
C ALA A 591 22.37 -8.03 -30.94
N GLN A 592 23.35 -7.12 -31.05
CA GLN A 592 23.98 -6.82 -32.34
C GLN A 592 24.74 -8.04 -32.89
N CYS A 593 25.34 -8.86 -32.01
CA CYS A 593 26.18 -10.00 -32.37
C CYS A 593 25.36 -11.25 -32.76
N LEU A 594 24.04 -11.23 -32.57
CA LEU A 594 23.14 -12.36 -32.78
C LEU A 594 22.42 -12.26 -34.13
N GLU A 595 21.86 -13.34 -34.64
CA GLU A 595 20.97 -13.28 -35.82
C GLU A 595 19.65 -12.55 -35.47
N PRO A 596 18.87 -12.08 -36.47
CA PRO A 596 19.23 -11.97 -37.89
C PRO A 596 20.25 -10.87 -38.13
N TYR A 597 21.12 -11.07 -39.12
CA TYR A 597 22.19 -10.14 -39.51
C TYR A 597 23.21 -9.95 -38.38
N ALA A 598 23.92 -11.01 -38.01
CA ALA A 598 24.92 -10.96 -36.95
C ALA A 598 25.99 -9.87 -37.21
N ASN A 599 26.36 -9.17 -36.13
CA ASN A 599 27.28 -8.03 -36.08
C ASN A 599 26.76 -6.72 -36.68
N GLU A 600 25.49 -6.66 -37.05
CA GLU A 600 24.83 -5.41 -37.46
C GLU A 600 23.91 -4.88 -36.37
N ALA A 601 23.96 -3.58 -36.08
CA ALA A 601 23.09 -2.98 -35.05
C ALA A 601 21.89 -2.23 -35.64
N CYS A 602 21.97 -1.74 -36.88
CA CYS A 602 20.91 -0.96 -37.51
C CYS A 602 20.77 -1.37 -38.98
N ILE A 603 19.65 -2.01 -39.31
CA ILE A 603 19.42 -2.71 -40.58
C ILE A 603 18.20 -2.12 -41.30
N LEU A 604 18.31 -1.95 -42.62
CA LEU A 604 17.17 -1.67 -43.52
C LEU A 604 16.92 -2.89 -44.41
N VAL A 605 15.75 -3.51 -44.28
CA VAL A 605 15.25 -4.57 -45.16
C VAL A 605 14.37 -3.94 -46.23
N ASP A 606 14.86 -3.95 -47.46
CA ASP A 606 14.23 -3.30 -48.60
C ASP A 606 13.33 -4.27 -49.39
N LEU A 607 12.03 -3.96 -49.44
CA LEU A 607 11.00 -4.73 -50.11
C LEU A 607 10.83 -4.37 -51.60
N SER A 608 11.58 -3.42 -52.14
CA SER A 608 11.33 -2.84 -53.48
C SER A 608 11.40 -3.87 -54.62
N ARG A 609 12.25 -4.91 -54.50
CA ARG A 609 12.38 -5.95 -55.53
C ARG A 609 11.24 -6.96 -55.58
N ILE A 610 10.51 -7.12 -54.47
CA ILE A 610 9.53 -8.20 -54.28
C ILE A 610 8.10 -7.66 -54.18
N CYS A 611 7.95 -6.42 -53.72
CA CYS A 611 6.70 -5.70 -53.68
C CYS A 611 6.74 -4.55 -54.70
N THR A 612 6.15 -4.78 -55.87
CA THR A 612 6.07 -3.79 -56.96
C THR A 612 4.62 -3.40 -57.23
N SER A 613 4.39 -2.45 -58.13
CA SER A 613 3.03 -2.15 -58.60
C SER A 613 2.33 -3.37 -59.22
N SER A 614 3.10 -4.30 -59.80
CA SER A 614 2.61 -5.54 -60.41
C SER A 614 2.46 -6.69 -59.40
N THR A 615 3.14 -6.60 -58.26
CA THR A 615 3.08 -7.56 -57.14
C THR A 615 2.75 -6.85 -55.81
N PRO A 616 1.56 -6.23 -55.70
CA PRO A 616 1.20 -5.44 -54.53
C PRO A 616 1.02 -6.35 -53.29
N TRP A 617 1.50 -5.90 -52.13
CA TRP A 617 1.42 -6.65 -50.87
C TRP A 617 0.49 -6.01 -49.83
N CYS A 618 0.12 -4.76 -50.04
CA CYS A 618 -0.69 -4.00 -49.10
C CYS A 618 -2.18 -4.12 -49.42
N GLU A 619 -2.99 -4.38 -48.41
CA GLU A 619 -4.45 -4.44 -48.54
C GLU A 619 -5.13 -3.72 -47.37
N THR A 620 -6.42 -3.40 -47.52
CA THR A 620 -7.23 -2.79 -46.45
C THR A 620 -8.07 -3.87 -45.77
N LYS A 621 -7.94 -4.02 -44.46
CA LYS A 621 -8.80 -4.87 -43.62
C LYS A 621 -9.33 -4.05 -42.44
N GLY A 622 -10.62 -4.17 -42.13
CA GLY A 622 -11.20 -3.48 -40.95
C GLY A 622 -11.03 -1.95 -40.93
N GLY A 623 -10.88 -1.30 -42.09
CA GLY A 623 -10.66 0.14 -42.20
C GLY A 623 -9.23 0.62 -41.95
N SER A 624 -8.24 -0.28 -41.87
CA SER A 624 -6.82 0.07 -41.79
C SER A 624 -5.98 -0.81 -42.72
N TRP A 625 -4.70 -0.48 -42.88
CA TRP A 625 -3.80 -1.17 -43.79
C TRP A 625 -3.08 -2.33 -43.12
N VAL A 626 -2.85 -3.39 -43.89
CA VAL A 626 -2.11 -4.59 -43.49
C VAL A 626 -1.28 -5.07 -44.68
N ASN A 627 -0.11 -5.63 -44.39
CA ASN A 627 0.76 -6.27 -45.36
C ASN A 627 1.16 -7.64 -44.80
N LEU A 628 0.44 -8.68 -45.23
CA LEU A 628 0.58 -10.04 -44.67
C LEU A 628 1.96 -10.65 -44.96
N ASN A 629 2.57 -10.29 -46.08
CA ASN A 629 3.89 -10.80 -46.47
C ASN A 629 4.99 -10.17 -45.60
N SER A 630 4.94 -8.86 -45.35
CA SER A 630 5.83 -8.20 -44.37
C SER A 630 5.61 -8.72 -42.94
N ALA A 631 4.37 -9.07 -42.57
CA ALA A 631 4.08 -9.67 -41.27
C ALA A 631 4.73 -11.06 -41.13
N LYS A 632 4.66 -11.90 -42.17
CA LYS A 632 5.36 -13.21 -42.21
C LYS A 632 6.87 -13.04 -42.08
N LEU A 633 7.45 -12.12 -42.85
CA LEU A 633 8.87 -11.78 -42.77
C LEU A 633 9.27 -11.35 -41.35
N THR A 634 8.47 -10.49 -40.74
CA THR A 634 8.68 -10.01 -39.36
C THR A 634 8.68 -11.16 -38.35
N ILE A 635 7.74 -12.10 -38.46
CA ILE A 635 7.69 -13.29 -37.61
C ILE A 635 8.91 -14.17 -37.82
N ASN A 636 9.36 -14.32 -39.06
CA ASN A 636 10.55 -15.12 -39.36
C ASN A 636 11.83 -14.52 -38.75
N LEU A 637 12.07 -13.23 -38.98
CA LEU A 637 13.19 -12.50 -38.38
C LEU A 637 13.16 -12.58 -36.85
N THR A 638 11.96 -12.54 -36.26
CA THR A 638 11.77 -12.75 -34.83
C THR A 638 12.19 -14.16 -34.40
N GLN A 639 11.80 -15.20 -35.15
CA GLN A 639 12.22 -16.58 -34.86
C GLN A 639 13.74 -16.74 -34.95
N GLN A 640 14.39 -16.19 -35.97
CA GLN A 640 15.85 -16.22 -36.10
C GLN A 640 16.52 -15.56 -34.89
N ALA A 641 16.01 -14.40 -34.45
CA ALA A 641 16.50 -13.70 -33.27
C ALA A 641 16.39 -14.56 -32.00
N LEU A 642 15.24 -15.20 -31.79
CA LEU A 642 15.00 -16.05 -30.63
C LEU A 642 15.90 -17.29 -30.64
N ILE A 643 16.06 -17.94 -31.79
CA ILE A 643 16.95 -19.10 -31.97
C ILE A 643 18.40 -18.71 -31.66
N SER A 644 18.82 -17.52 -32.08
CA SER A 644 20.17 -17.02 -31.81
C SER A 644 20.37 -16.55 -30.36
N GLY A 645 19.31 -16.48 -29.54
CA GLY A 645 19.39 -16.18 -28.11
C GLY A 645 19.00 -14.75 -27.72
N VAL A 646 18.37 -13.97 -28.60
CA VAL A 646 17.86 -12.63 -28.26
C VAL A 646 16.74 -12.76 -27.23
N LYS A 647 16.97 -12.24 -26.02
CA LYS A 647 16.04 -12.39 -24.89
C LYS A 647 14.75 -11.58 -25.02
N SER A 648 14.75 -10.50 -25.79
CA SER A 648 13.56 -9.67 -25.93
C SER A 648 13.43 -9.00 -27.30
N VAL A 649 12.28 -9.17 -27.93
CA VAL A 649 11.98 -8.72 -29.29
C VAL A 649 10.68 -7.91 -29.30
N GLY A 650 10.76 -6.66 -29.74
CA GLY A 650 9.62 -5.78 -29.92
C GLY A 650 9.32 -5.56 -31.40
N ILE A 651 8.07 -5.73 -31.79
CA ILE A 651 7.61 -5.49 -33.15
C ILE A 651 6.71 -4.25 -33.17
N ILE A 652 7.17 -3.20 -33.82
CA ILE A 652 6.47 -1.93 -33.89
C ILE A 652 5.94 -1.74 -35.30
N THR A 653 4.71 -1.22 -35.42
CA THR A 653 4.13 -0.89 -36.72
C THR A 653 3.15 0.29 -36.59
N PRO A 654 3.02 1.17 -37.59
CA PRO A 654 2.08 2.30 -37.49
C PRO A 654 0.61 1.89 -37.57
N TYR A 655 0.29 0.65 -37.99
CA TYR A 655 -1.08 0.22 -38.26
C TYR A 655 -1.62 -0.77 -37.23
N ARG A 656 -2.79 -0.47 -36.68
CA ARG A 656 -3.46 -1.31 -35.68
C ARG A 656 -3.79 -2.72 -36.19
N GLU A 657 -4.19 -2.83 -37.46
CA GLU A 657 -4.54 -4.13 -38.05
C GLU A 657 -3.30 -4.98 -38.33
N GLN A 658 -2.18 -4.37 -38.74
CA GLN A 658 -0.89 -5.05 -38.83
C GLN A 658 -0.45 -5.59 -37.47
N ALA A 659 -0.45 -4.73 -36.43
CA ALA A 659 -0.10 -5.14 -35.08
C ALA A 659 -0.98 -6.32 -34.60
N ARG A 660 -2.30 -6.24 -34.82
CA ARG A 660 -3.23 -7.32 -34.45
C ARG A 660 -2.94 -8.61 -35.21
N HIS A 661 -2.59 -8.53 -36.50
CA HIS A 661 -2.28 -9.71 -37.29
C HIS A 661 -1.00 -10.41 -36.78
N ILE A 662 0.07 -9.64 -36.55
CA ILE A 662 1.35 -10.15 -36.04
C ILE A 662 1.16 -10.81 -34.67
N LYS A 663 0.39 -10.17 -33.77
CA LYS A 663 0.08 -10.70 -32.42
C LYS A 663 -0.48 -12.12 -32.40
N LYS A 664 -1.22 -12.53 -33.45
CA LYS A 664 -1.77 -13.91 -33.53
C LYS A 664 -0.67 -14.97 -33.48
N ASN A 665 0.49 -14.68 -34.06
CA ASN A 665 1.64 -15.59 -34.07
C ASN A 665 2.50 -15.48 -32.81
N ILE A 666 2.52 -14.30 -32.16
CA ILE A 666 3.32 -14.06 -30.95
C ILE A 666 2.93 -14.96 -29.79
N LYS A 667 1.64 -15.26 -29.61
CA LYS A 667 1.18 -16.17 -28.54
C LYS A 667 1.87 -17.54 -28.64
N GLN A 668 2.05 -18.05 -29.86
CA GLN A 668 2.76 -19.31 -30.10
C GLN A 668 4.27 -19.16 -29.88
N LEU A 669 4.88 -18.05 -30.31
CA LEU A 669 6.30 -17.79 -30.10
C LEU A 669 6.65 -17.72 -28.61
N ASN A 670 5.89 -16.97 -27.80
CA ASN A 670 6.14 -16.89 -26.35
C ASN A 670 5.97 -18.24 -25.65
N LYS A 671 5.11 -19.14 -26.19
CA LYS A 671 4.98 -20.51 -25.68
C LYS A 671 6.19 -21.39 -26.04
N LEU A 672 6.74 -21.23 -27.24
CA LEU A 672 7.92 -21.97 -27.71
C LEU A 672 9.22 -21.49 -27.06
N TYR A 673 9.30 -20.19 -26.75
CA TYR A 673 10.49 -19.55 -26.17
C TYR A 673 10.15 -18.89 -24.83
N PRO A 674 9.84 -19.67 -23.76
CA PRO A 674 9.33 -19.14 -22.50
C PRO A 674 10.32 -18.22 -21.75
N ASN A 675 11.62 -18.35 -22.04
CA ASN A 675 12.67 -17.52 -21.45
C ASN A 675 12.90 -16.20 -22.20
N SER A 676 12.11 -15.93 -23.24
CA SER A 676 12.20 -14.71 -24.05
C SER A 676 10.88 -13.96 -24.06
N LYS A 677 10.94 -12.64 -24.21
CA LYS A 677 9.76 -11.78 -24.29
C LYS A 677 9.56 -11.26 -25.71
N VAL A 678 8.45 -11.63 -26.34
CA VAL A 678 8.04 -11.10 -27.65
C VAL A 678 6.72 -10.33 -27.53
N GLU A 679 6.68 -9.13 -28.10
CA GLU A 679 5.47 -8.31 -28.13
C GLU A 679 5.37 -7.51 -29.44
N ALA A 680 4.15 -7.21 -29.87
CA ALA A 680 3.89 -6.30 -31.00
C ALA A 680 2.88 -5.24 -30.62
N SER A 681 3.06 -4.00 -31.09
CA SER A 681 2.07 -2.95 -30.87
C SER A 681 2.20 -1.80 -31.87
N THR A 682 1.28 -0.85 -31.78
CA THR A 682 1.45 0.44 -32.45
C THR A 682 2.42 1.33 -31.70
N VAL A 683 3.08 2.26 -32.40
CA VAL A 683 4.09 3.16 -31.81
C VAL A 683 3.57 3.86 -30.54
N HIS A 684 2.37 4.43 -30.57
CA HIS A 684 1.77 5.12 -29.41
C HIS A 684 1.63 4.25 -28.16
N ARG A 685 1.33 2.95 -28.34
CA ARG A 685 1.16 2.00 -27.21
C ARG A 685 2.50 1.42 -26.74
N TYR A 686 3.55 1.58 -27.54
CA TYR A 686 4.87 1.04 -27.24
C TYR A 686 5.78 2.05 -26.51
N GLN A 687 5.29 3.27 -26.28
CA GLN A 687 6.03 4.28 -25.53
C GLN A 687 6.28 3.82 -24.09
N GLY A 688 7.46 4.14 -23.56
CA GLY A 688 7.91 3.69 -22.24
C GLY A 688 8.65 2.35 -22.25
N ARG A 689 8.31 1.46 -23.18
CA ARG A 689 8.91 0.12 -23.31
C ARG A 689 10.26 0.16 -24.04
N GLU A 690 11.07 -0.88 -23.86
CA GLU A 690 12.39 -1.05 -24.48
C GLU A 690 12.67 -2.53 -24.73
N MET A 691 13.36 -2.87 -25.81
CA MET A 691 13.73 -4.25 -26.15
C MET A 691 15.15 -4.36 -26.67
N LYS A 692 15.75 -5.55 -26.48
CA LYS A 692 17.07 -5.87 -27.01
C LYS A 692 17.10 -5.74 -28.54
N LEU A 693 16.05 -6.23 -29.20
CA LEU A 693 15.84 -6.09 -30.63
C LEU A 693 14.47 -5.46 -30.93
N ILE A 694 14.44 -4.47 -31.82
CA ILE A 694 13.19 -3.94 -32.39
C ILE A 694 13.12 -4.23 -33.88
N ILE A 695 11.96 -4.71 -34.34
CA ILE A 695 11.59 -4.75 -35.75
C ILE A 695 10.52 -3.69 -35.98
N PHE A 696 10.84 -2.68 -36.81
CA PHE A 696 9.90 -1.64 -37.20
C PHE A 696 9.40 -1.88 -38.63
N ASP A 697 8.17 -2.37 -38.73
CA ASP A 697 7.49 -2.64 -40.00
C ASP A 697 6.63 -1.44 -40.42
N LEU A 698 7.07 -0.72 -41.45
CA LEU A 698 6.37 0.48 -41.96
C LEU A 698 5.07 0.15 -42.69
N VAL A 699 4.89 -1.09 -43.14
CA VAL A 699 3.73 -1.60 -43.91
C VAL A 699 3.56 -0.96 -45.29
N ASP A 700 3.62 0.36 -45.40
CA ASP A 700 3.26 1.15 -46.59
C ASP A 700 3.99 0.70 -47.86
N CYS A 701 3.21 0.24 -48.83
CA CYS A 701 3.66 -0.34 -50.07
C CYS A 701 2.55 -0.31 -51.15
N TYR A 702 2.85 -0.83 -52.34
CA TYR A 702 1.84 -0.98 -53.40
C TYR A 702 0.69 -1.91 -52.96
N PRO A 703 -0.57 -1.59 -53.32
CA PRO A 703 -1.01 -0.66 -54.36
C PRO A 703 -1.47 0.70 -53.80
N LYS A 704 -1.10 1.03 -52.56
CA LYS A 704 -1.55 2.25 -51.90
C LYS A 704 -1.14 3.48 -52.73
N LYS A 705 -2.08 4.41 -52.97
CA LYS A 705 -1.80 5.56 -53.86
C LYS A 705 -0.96 6.64 -53.19
N LEU A 706 -1.18 6.86 -51.89
CA LEU A 706 -0.53 7.88 -51.09
C LEU A 706 0.09 7.25 -49.84
N LEU A 707 1.26 7.74 -49.46
CA LEU A 707 1.84 7.42 -48.15
C LEU A 707 0.88 7.87 -47.04
N ALA A 708 0.88 7.18 -45.91
CA ALA A 708 0.15 7.62 -44.73
C ALA A 708 0.48 9.10 -44.41
N PRO A 709 -0.53 9.98 -44.19
CA PRO A 709 -0.29 11.39 -43.89
C PRO A 709 0.56 11.63 -42.64
N PHE A 710 0.56 10.69 -41.70
CA PHE A 710 1.37 10.73 -40.49
C PHE A 710 2.82 10.24 -40.70
N LEU A 711 3.20 9.82 -41.91
CA LEU A 711 4.57 9.42 -42.29
C LEU A 711 5.22 10.38 -43.30
N SER A 712 4.47 11.36 -43.82
CA SER A 712 4.90 12.20 -44.94
C SER A 712 5.39 13.59 -44.53
N GLN A 713 5.47 13.90 -43.23
CA GLN A 713 5.73 15.24 -42.72
C GLN A 713 7.16 15.42 -42.21
N GLY A 714 7.59 16.69 -42.12
CA GLY A 714 8.95 17.08 -41.74
C GLY A 714 9.18 17.27 -40.24
N HIS A 715 10.19 18.05 -39.87
CA HIS A 715 10.57 18.28 -38.46
C HIS A 715 9.44 18.91 -37.64
N GLY A 716 9.31 18.51 -36.36
CA GLY A 716 8.23 18.92 -35.46
C GLY A 716 6.89 18.22 -35.69
N SER A 717 6.77 17.36 -36.70
CA SER A 717 5.53 16.65 -37.04
C SER A 717 5.31 15.36 -36.25
N GLU A 718 4.10 14.81 -36.36
CA GLU A 718 3.79 13.47 -35.83
C GLU A 718 4.66 12.37 -36.47
N SER A 719 5.03 12.52 -37.75
CA SER A 719 5.93 11.58 -38.44
C SER A 719 7.29 11.50 -37.75
N MET A 720 7.84 12.65 -37.36
CA MET A 720 9.09 12.72 -36.63
C MET A 720 8.98 11.99 -35.30
N ARG A 721 7.93 12.28 -34.53
CA ARG A 721 7.70 11.74 -33.20
C ARG A 721 7.53 10.22 -33.25
N LEU A 722 6.80 9.70 -34.25
CA LEU A 722 6.62 8.26 -34.46
C LEU A 722 7.93 7.54 -34.76
N ILE A 723 8.71 8.04 -35.72
CA ILE A 723 10.00 7.43 -36.11
C ILE A 723 10.99 7.50 -34.94
N ASN A 724 11.08 8.66 -34.28
CA ASN A 724 11.93 8.86 -33.11
C ASN A 724 11.58 7.87 -31.99
N VAL A 725 10.29 7.75 -31.64
CA VAL A 725 9.86 6.79 -30.63
C VAL A 725 10.20 5.38 -31.06
N ALA A 726 9.79 4.92 -32.25
CA ALA A 726 9.99 3.54 -32.70
C ALA A 726 11.47 3.13 -32.71
N THR A 727 12.34 4.01 -33.21
CA THR A 727 13.80 3.77 -33.30
C THR A 727 14.42 3.66 -31.91
N THR A 728 14.03 4.53 -30.98
CA THR A 728 14.66 4.67 -29.65
C THR A 728 14.14 3.66 -28.62
N ARG A 729 13.39 2.64 -29.07
CA ARG A 729 13.00 1.46 -28.27
C ARG A 729 14.02 0.33 -28.37
N ALA A 730 14.88 0.36 -29.37
CA ALA A 730 15.93 -0.64 -29.56
C ALA A 730 17.11 -0.36 -28.64
N ILE A 731 17.51 -1.35 -27.85
CA ILE A 731 18.72 -1.30 -27.02
C ILE A 731 19.92 -1.69 -27.89
N GLY A 732 19.97 -2.92 -28.41
CA GLY A 732 21.14 -3.43 -29.14
C GLY A 732 20.98 -3.50 -30.65
N LYS A 733 19.77 -3.78 -31.16
CA LYS A 733 19.53 -4.03 -32.59
C LYS A 733 18.20 -3.44 -33.07
N LEU A 734 18.22 -2.78 -34.22
CA LEU A 734 17.04 -2.26 -34.91
C LEU A 734 17.00 -2.79 -36.35
N ILE A 735 15.85 -3.35 -36.74
CA ILE A 735 15.56 -3.78 -38.11
C ILE A 735 14.37 -2.98 -38.62
N VAL A 736 14.55 -2.26 -39.73
CA VAL A 736 13.49 -1.48 -40.38
C VAL A 736 13.06 -2.21 -41.64
N ILE A 737 11.77 -2.50 -41.78
CA ILE A 737 11.21 -3.13 -42.99
C ILE A 737 10.45 -2.06 -43.77
N ALA A 738 10.86 -1.83 -45.01
CA ALA A 738 10.33 -0.75 -45.83
C ALA A 738 10.32 -1.10 -47.32
N ASN A 739 9.33 -0.60 -48.07
CA ASN A 739 9.43 -0.53 -49.53
C ASN A 739 10.07 0.82 -49.91
N VAL A 740 11.38 0.81 -50.18
CA VAL A 740 12.16 2.02 -50.40
C VAL A 740 11.73 2.76 -51.66
N ASP A 741 11.56 2.06 -52.78
CA ASP A 741 11.14 2.65 -54.06
C ASP A 741 9.76 3.32 -53.93
N TYR A 742 8.82 2.66 -53.25
CA TYR A 742 7.52 3.25 -52.96
C TYR A 742 7.65 4.55 -52.14
N ILE A 743 8.40 4.53 -51.04
CA ILE A 743 8.56 5.70 -50.17
C ILE A 743 9.24 6.85 -50.92
N GLU A 744 10.33 6.59 -51.64
CA GLU A 744 11.06 7.59 -52.42
C GLU A 744 10.19 8.16 -53.53
N GLN A 745 9.42 7.33 -54.23
CA GLN A 745 8.49 7.78 -55.24
C GLN A 745 7.42 8.71 -54.64
N LYS A 746 6.85 8.37 -53.48
CA LYS A 746 5.80 9.17 -52.83
C LYS A 746 6.32 10.44 -52.15
N LEU A 747 7.59 10.48 -51.77
CA LEU A 747 8.21 11.64 -51.11
C LEU A 747 9.21 12.38 -52.00
N ARG A 748 9.23 12.10 -53.31
CA ARG A 748 10.16 12.70 -54.28
C ARG A 748 10.21 14.23 -54.20
N ASP A 749 9.05 14.85 -54.06
CA ASP A 749 8.88 16.30 -54.01
C ASP A 749 8.91 16.87 -52.58
N ASN A 750 9.03 16.01 -51.56
CA ASN A 750 9.09 16.39 -50.15
C ASN A 750 10.29 15.77 -49.43
N LYS A 751 11.48 16.17 -49.84
CA LYS A 751 12.76 15.71 -49.23
C LYS A 751 12.95 16.17 -47.78
N ASN A 752 12.12 17.11 -47.31
CA ASN A 752 12.10 17.56 -45.92
C ASN A 752 11.32 16.60 -45.00
N ALA A 753 10.63 15.59 -45.56
CA ALA A 753 9.98 14.56 -44.76
C ALA A 753 11.00 13.75 -43.96
N ILE A 754 10.73 13.54 -42.67
CA ILE A 754 11.66 12.82 -41.78
C ILE A 754 11.87 11.38 -42.25
N LEU A 755 10.81 10.72 -42.72
CA LEU A 755 10.94 9.37 -43.26
C LEU A 755 11.86 9.33 -44.48
N TYR A 756 11.81 10.32 -45.37
CA TYR A 756 12.71 10.38 -46.52
C TYR A 756 14.16 10.53 -46.07
N GLN A 757 14.44 11.50 -45.20
CA GLN A 757 15.79 11.74 -44.67
C GLN A 757 16.35 10.50 -43.96
N TRP A 758 15.52 9.83 -43.17
CA TRP A 758 15.91 8.63 -42.44
C TRP A 758 16.21 7.45 -43.37
N ILE A 759 15.37 7.22 -44.38
CA ILE A 759 15.62 6.18 -45.40
C ILE A 759 16.91 6.50 -46.18
N GLN A 760 17.16 7.76 -46.57
CA GLN A 760 18.43 8.13 -47.21
C GLN A 760 19.62 7.85 -46.28
N TYR A 761 19.52 8.22 -45.00
CA TYR A 761 20.57 7.92 -44.03
C TYR A 761 20.84 6.41 -43.97
N LEU A 762 19.82 5.57 -43.79
CA LEU A 762 19.96 4.12 -43.71
C LEU A 762 20.60 3.52 -44.98
N LYS A 763 20.25 4.04 -46.17
CA LYS A 763 20.89 3.63 -47.44
C LYS A 763 22.37 3.97 -47.50
N THR A 764 22.76 5.17 -47.04
CA THR A 764 24.17 5.61 -47.08
C THR A 764 25.09 4.79 -46.19
N GLN A 765 24.56 4.18 -45.12
CA GLN A 765 25.32 3.35 -44.19
C GLN A 765 25.63 1.94 -44.74
N ARG A 766 25.24 1.62 -46.00
CA ARG A 766 25.52 0.37 -46.76
C ARG A 766 24.97 -0.94 -46.17
N HIS A 767 24.10 -0.87 -45.18
CA HIS A 767 23.47 -2.04 -44.52
C HIS A 767 22.04 -2.27 -44.99
N VAL A 768 21.88 -2.30 -46.31
CA VAL A 768 20.60 -2.52 -46.99
C VAL A 768 20.55 -3.96 -47.47
N TYR A 769 19.66 -4.74 -46.87
CA TYR A 769 19.43 -6.12 -47.25
C TYR A 769 18.20 -6.20 -48.14
N ILE A 770 18.37 -6.83 -49.30
CA ILE A 770 17.30 -7.00 -50.26
C ILE A 770 16.91 -8.47 -50.23
N ASN A 771 15.83 -8.79 -49.53
CA ASN A 771 15.37 -10.18 -49.51
C ASN A 771 14.81 -10.55 -50.88
N SER A 772 15.30 -11.65 -51.44
CA SER A 772 14.75 -12.31 -52.61
C SER A 772 13.46 -13.08 -52.24
N ILE A 773 12.57 -13.32 -53.21
CA ILE A 773 11.38 -14.18 -53.00
C ILE A 773 11.81 -15.59 -52.55
N SER A 774 12.94 -16.08 -53.07
CA SER A 774 13.55 -17.37 -52.71
C SER A 774 13.98 -17.45 -51.24
N GLU A 775 14.43 -16.36 -50.63
CA GLU A 775 14.72 -16.34 -49.19
C GLU A 775 13.42 -16.43 -48.38
N LEU A 776 12.35 -15.74 -48.79
CA LEU A 776 11.04 -15.85 -48.12
C LEU A 776 10.42 -17.25 -48.20
N GLU A 777 10.71 -18.02 -49.26
CA GLU A 777 10.24 -19.40 -49.44
C GLU A 777 11.12 -20.42 -48.68
N TYR A 778 12.44 -20.20 -48.59
CA TYR A 778 13.36 -21.05 -47.80
C TYR A 778 12.99 -21.07 -46.31
N PHE A 779 12.35 -20.01 -45.82
CA PHE A 779 11.95 -19.89 -44.42
C PHE A 779 10.45 -20.20 -44.14
N ALA A 780 9.73 -20.77 -45.12
CA ALA A 780 8.35 -21.24 -44.97
C ALA A 780 8.24 -22.77 -44.72
N MET A 781 9.38 -23.49 -44.77
CA MET A 781 9.57 -24.84 -44.20
C MET A 781 10.03 -24.73 -42.75
#